data_AF-A0A814L897-F1
#
_entry.id   AF-A0A814L897-F1
#
_cell.length_a   1.000
_cell.length_b   1.000
_cell.length_c   1.000
_cell.angle_alpha   90.00
_cell.angle_beta   90.00
_cell.angle_gamma   90.00
#
_symmetry.space_group_name_H-M   'P 1'
#
loop_
_entity.id
_entity.type
_entity.pdbx_description
1 polymer ?
#
loop_
_entity_poly.entity_id
_entity_poly.type
_entity_poly.pdbx_seq_one_letter_code
_entity_poly.pdbx_strand_id
1 'polypeptide(L)'
;MLSKTMRYYGQRSLSTDVSAYARILEGFRGSIGNTPLIRLPKLSQETGCNILVKAEYLNPGGSIKDRAALFLIKDALDKNLIKSGATIVEGTAGNTGIGLAHICNALGFKCVIFMPDNQSKEKIDILRVLGAEVTTVPVVPITDPNNYNHHAKRYAEQHENSVWTNQFDNRANRDGHYSTTGPEVWTQTNGKVNAFVMSTGTGGTLAGTCMYLKEKNSKIRTVLADPPGSVLYHYIKSGKLERTDGSSITEGIGQGRLTQNLKDAPIDESLFIKDQDSVNMVFKLLCEEGFFIGASSGLNVAAAVEISKSMPKGSTIVTTICDNGQTLWRKHCWINQISLPTQDIKSYYKKNYTAYNVCKDVISLINSIYNMKTNIAKVEYPETFAQKIRKIFNYDNTLYAKALEQELYFVMNKYTFEHTVYNPLRGRRPIQPPEVPIEQYLNETIEKTSQNCDLCNYQNMTAIDSLGRMENRYAYSAANAFKFDQWHSMFMPKQHDITKLTFEELKDIFTLAWKWFQTVHKQSSSHRFPTLLWDSLPHGGASQVHPHIHATLHSDHYYGQFESIRFASERYYREYINISKHGKKNFFRTIQDIHMAFNLTISFNGITVLIPITSRKEYDIIVLAENFDERFIKVIYQIIQGYFNKLKQFSFSSCLYLPPLSPNQDDSGLTPVYYRIIPRGQISSLLSEISSLDLLSIHNVNKLPADLFAEIITWFQEI
;
A
#
# COMPACT_ATOMS: atom_id res chain seq x y z
N MET A 1 18.18 -3.28 -42.83
CA MET A 1 18.97 -3.33 -41.56
C MET A 1 18.52 -4.44 -40.63
N LEU A 2 17.23 -4.69 -40.41
CA LEU A 2 16.71 -5.79 -39.54
C LEU A 2 17.21 -7.21 -39.92
N SER A 3 17.42 -7.51 -41.20
CA SER A 3 17.96 -8.81 -41.63
C SER A 3 19.45 -9.01 -41.33
N LYS A 4 20.24 -7.95 -41.17
CA LYS A 4 21.65 -8.04 -40.76
C LYS A 4 21.79 -8.26 -39.25
N THR A 5 20.92 -7.65 -38.44
CA THR A 5 20.91 -7.82 -36.98
C THR A 5 20.48 -9.24 -36.59
N MET A 6 19.42 -9.80 -37.21
CA MET A 6 19.03 -11.21 -36.99
C MET A 6 20.05 -12.22 -37.52
N ARG A 7 20.75 -11.92 -38.65
CA ARG A 7 21.84 -12.79 -39.14
C ARG A 7 23.07 -12.81 -38.23
N TYR A 8 23.35 -11.72 -37.51
CA TYR A 8 24.44 -11.68 -36.52
C TYR A 8 24.11 -12.48 -35.26
N TYR A 9 22.84 -12.51 -34.82
CA TYR A 9 22.37 -13.33 -33.69
C TYR A 9 22.17 -14.80 -34.06
N GLY A 10 21.82 -15.12 -35.30
CA GLY A 10 21.82 -16.49 -35.83
C GLY A 10 23.22 -17.09 -36.05
N GLN A 11 24.28 -16.30 -35.85
CA GLN A 11 25.68 -16.72 -35.93
C GLN A 11 26.41 -16.69 -34.57
N ARG A 12 25.72 -16.40 -33.46
CA ARG A 12 26.15 -17.03 -32.21
C ARG A 12 25.94 -18.51 -32.45
N SER A 13 27.03 -19.26 -32.52
CA SER A 13 26.99 -20.70 -32.47
C SER A 13 25.90 -21.10 -31.47
N LEU A 14 24.83 -21.73 -31.96
CA LEU A 14 24.34 -22.93 -31.28
C LEU A 14 25.58 -23.82 -31.27
N SER A 15 26.48 -23.59 -30.30
CA SER A 15 27.69 -24.37 -30.20
C SER A 15 27.17 -25.77 -29.95
N THR A 16 27.35 -26.63 -30.95
CA THR A 16 27.21 -28.08 -30.78
C THR A 16 28.25 -28.62 -29.80
N ASP A 17 29.15 -27.76 -29.32
CA ASP A 17 29.98 -27.98 -28.15
C ASP A 17 29.12 -27.97 -26.88
N VAL A 18 28.40 -29.07 -26.67
CA VAL A 18 27.60 -29.32 -25.46
C VAL A 18 28.52 -29.53 -24.25
N SER A 19 29.84 -29.68 -24.43
CA SER A 19 30.77 -30.21 -23.42
C SER A 19 30.82 -29.42 -22.09
N ALA A 20 30.52 -28.11 -22.09
CA ALA A 20 30.51 -27.28 -20.88
C ALA A 20 29.15 -27.25 -20.13
N TYR A 21 28.04 -27.66 -20.78
CA TYR A 21 26.69 -27.67 -20.20
C TYR A 21 26.00 -29.06 -20.26
N ALA A 22 26.67 -30.09 -20.80
CA ALA A 22 26.17 -31.46 -21.00
C ALA A 22 26.14 -32.31 -19.72
N ARG A 23 25.81 -31.74 -18.56
CA ARG A 23 25.65 -32.53 -17.33
C ARG A 23 24.18 -32.63 -16.96
N ILE A 24 23.70 -33.86 -16.79
CA ILE A 24 22.38 -34.10 -16.18
C ILE A 24 22.45 -33.56 -14.74
N LEU A 25 21.58 -32.62 -14.40
CA LEU A 25 21.51 -32.00 -13.07
C LEU A 25 20.60 -32.81 -12.14
N GLU A 26 20.96 -32.88 -10.86
CA GLU A 26 20.18 -33.62 -9.86
C GLU A 26 19.04 -32.78 -9.26
N GLY A 27 17.85 -32.93 -9.82
CA GLY A 27 16.61 -32.35 -9.30
C GLY A 27 16.61 -30.83 -9.21
N PHE A 28 15.68 -30.26 -8.43
CA PHE A 28 15.52 -28.81 -8.27
C PHE A 28 16.77 -28.15 -7.66
N ARG A 29 17.35 -28.75 -6.61
CA ARG A 29 18.53 -28.21 -5.92
C ARG A 29 19.75 -28.10 -6.84
N GLY A 30 19.94 -29.08 -7.73
CA GLY A 30 21.08 -29.13 -8.65
C GLY A 30 20.99 -28.12 -9.79
N SER A 31 19.80 -27.56 -10.05
CA SER A 31 19.58 -26.52 -11.06
C SER A 31 19.62 -25.09 -10.51
N ILE A 32 19.81 -24.90 -9.20
CA ILE A 32 20.01 -23.58 -8.59
C ILE A 32 21.43 -23.08 -8.91
N GLY A 33 21.51 -21.88 -9.46
CA GLY A 33 22.76 -21.20 -9.79
C GLY A 33 23.19 -21.34 -11.25
N ASN A 34 24.47 -21.07 -11.53
CA ASN A 34 25.01 -21.01 -12.90
C ASN A 34 24.19 -20.14 -13.87
N THR A 35 23.59 -19.08 -13.35
CA THR A 35 22.72 -18.19 -14.13
C THR A 35 23.55 -17.43 -15.18
N PRO A 36 22.98 -17.05 -16.32
CA PRO A 36 23.75 -16.35 -17.34
C PRO A 36 24.14 -14.94 -16.91
N LEU A 37 25.32 -14.48 -17.34
CA LEU A 37 25.72 -13.09 -17.29
C LEU A 37 25.44 -12.46 -18.65
N ILE A 38 24.53 -11.50 -18.70
CA ILE A 38 24.00 -10.94 -19.94
C ILE A 38 24.47 -9.50 -20.08
N ARG A 39 24.98 -9.15 -21.27
CA ARG A 39 25.33 -7.77 -21.59
C ARG A 39 24.07 -6.99 -22.00
N LEU A 40 23.91 -5.77 -21.49
CA LEU A 40 22.87 -4.83 -21.90
C LEU A 40 23.41 -3.91 -23.00
N PRO A 41 23.19 -4.22 -24.29
CA PRO A 41 23.88 -3.55 -25.39
C PRO A 41 23.61 -2.04 -25.48
N LYS A 42 22.37 -1.58 -25.28
CA LYS A 42 22.03 -0.16 -25.41
C LYS A 42 22.60 0.64 -24.26
N LEU A 43 22.39 0.18 -23.02
CA LEU A 43 23.00 0.85 -21.85
C LEU A 43 24.53 0.83 -21.90
N SER A 44 25.13 -0.25 -22.41
CA SER A 44 26.58 -0.29 -22.60
C SER A 44 27.07 0.72 -23.64
N GLN A 45 26.31 0.92 -24.72
CA GLN A 45 26.64 1.93 -25.73
C GLN A 45 26.48 3.36 -25.18
N GLU A 46 25.40 3.63 -24.46
CA GLU A 46 25.12 4.95 -23.86
C GLU A 46 26.17 5.36 -22.84
N THR A 47 26.58 4.45 -21.98
CA THR A 47 27.54 4.72 -20.89
C THR A 47 28.99 4.66 -21.36
N GLY A 48 29.26 4.00 -22.49
CA GLY A 48 30.63 3.66 -22.92
C GLY A 48 31.31 2.61 -22.03
N CYS A 49 30.61 2.04 -21.05
CA CYS A 49 31.04 0.93 -20.20
C CYS A 49 30.38 -0.38 -20.65
N ASN A 50 30.91 -1.52 -20.25
CA ASN A 50 30.24 -2.82 -20.43
C ASN A 50 29.31 -3.08 -19.23
N ILE A 51 28.03 -2.78 -19.39
CA ILE A 51 27.00 -3.04 -18.36
C ILE A 51 26.50 -4.48 -18.51
N LEU A 52 26.80 -5.29 -17.50
CA LEU A 52 26.44 -6.71 -17.45
C LEU A 52 25.48 -6.98 -16.28
N VAL A 53 24.48 -7.81 -16.53
CA VAL A 53 23.51 -8.25 -15.52
C VAL A 53 23.60 -9.75 -15.28
N LYS A 54 23.71 -10.13 -14.01
CA LYS A 54 23.60 -11.51 -13.56
C LYS A 54 22.11 -11.85 -13.44
N ALA A 55 21.64 -12.78 -14.27
CA ALA A 55 20.22 -13.07 -14.45
C ALA A 55 19.67 -14.04 -13.39
N GLU A 56 19.68 -13.64 -12.12
CA GLU A 56 19.26 -14.48 -10.99
C GLU A 56 17.75 -14.81 -10.97
N TYR A 57 16.94 -14.07 -11.73
CA TYR A 57 15.54 -14.41 -11.97
C TYR A 57 15.34 -15.73 -12.75
N LEU A 58 16.40 -16.29 -13.34
CA LEU A 58 16.40 -17.57 -14.06
C LEU A 58 16.75 -18.78 -13.19
N ASN A 59 16.96 -18.59 -11.88
CA ASN A 59 16.95 -19.74 -10.96
C ASN A 59 15.56 -20.43 -11.02
N PRO A 60 15.46 -21.73 -10.72
CA PRO A 60 14.25 -22.51 -10.96
C PRO A 60 13.03 -22.09 -10.11
N GLY A 61 13.23 -21.50 -8.94
CA GLY A 61 12.20 -20.85 -8.10
C GLY A 61 11.93 -19.39 -8.49
N GLY A 62 12.62 -18.88 -9.51
CA GLY A 62 12.35 -17.59 -10.13
C GLY A 62 13.09 -16.40 -9.51
N SER A 63 14.03 -16.62 -8.59
CA SER A 63 14.74 -15.53 -7.93
C SER A 63 16.13 -15.88 -7.39
N ILE A 64 16.87 -14.84 -7.02
CA ILE A 64 18.15 -14.95 -6.32
C ILE A 64 18.06 -15.67 -4.96
N LYS A 65 16.89 -15.71 -4.33
CA LYS A 65 16.73 -16.26 -2.98
C LYS A 65 16.75 -17.78 -2.94
N ASP A 66 16.68 -18.44 -4.09
CA ASP A 66 16.86 -19.89 -4.20
C ASP A 66 18.25 -20.31 -3.69
N ARG A 67 19.28 -19.50 -3.99
CA ARG A 67 20.64 -19.72 -3.47
C ARG A 67 20.69 -19.58 -1.96
N ALA A 68 20.10 -18.51 -1.42
CA ALA A 68 20.07 -18.30 0.02
C ALA A 68 19.36 -19.46 0.73
N ALA A 69 18.18 -19.87 0.25
CA ALA A 69 17.43 -21.00 0.78
C ALA A 69 18.25 -22.30 0.77
N LEU A 70 18.94 -22.60 -0.34
CA LEU A 70 19.79 -23.79 -0.47
C LEU A 70 20.91 -23.80 0.57
N PHE A 71 21.63 -22.70 0.72
CA PHE A 71 22.77 -22.64 1.65
C PHE A 71 22.34 -22.58 3.11
N LEU A 72 21.18 -21.99 3.43
CA LEU A 72 20.63 -22.02 4.79
C LEU A 72 20.25 -23.45 5.22
N ILE A 73 19.60 -24.22 4.33
CA ILE A 73 19.26 -25.62 4.62
C ILE A 73 20.53 -26.49 4.65
N LYS A 74 21.47 -26.26 3.74
CA LYS A 74 22.76 -26.97 3.73
C LYS A 74 23.54 -26.74 5.03
N ASP A 75 23.62 -25.50 5.50
CA ASP A 75 24.29 -25.16 6.76
C ASP A 75 23.64 -25.86 7.97
N ALA A 76 22.31 -25.94 8.00
CA ALA A 76 21.60 -26.67 9.05
C ALA A 76 21.88 -28.18 9.02
N LEU A 77 22.01 -28.77 7.82
CA LEU A 77 22.40 -30.18 7.65
C LEU A 77 23.86 -30.42 8.05
N ASP A 78 24.78 -29.58 7.57
CA ASP A 78 26.22 -29.70 7.85
C ASP A 78 26.52 -29.57 9.36
N LYS A 79 25.73 -28.75 10.07
CA LYS A 79 25.78 -28.60 11.54
C LYS A 79 24.99 -29.66 12.31
N ASN A 80 24.36 -30.62 11.63
CA ASN A 80 23.48 -31.64 12.22
C ASN A 80 22.32 -31.08 13.06
N LEU A 81 21.82 -29.88 12.72
CA LEU A 81 20.67 -29.25 13.39
C LEU A 81 19.34 -29.89 12.98
N ILE A 82 19.30 -30.52 11.80
CA ILE A 82 18.11 -31.15 11.22
C ILE A 82 18.45 -32.54 10.66
N LYS A 83 17.45 -33.42 10.66
CA LYS A 83 17.49 -34.78 10.08
C LYS A 83 16.40 -34.95 9.03
N SER A 84 16.27 -36.14 8.45
CA SER A 84 15.17 -36.46 7.52
C SER A 84 13.80 -36.13 8.15
N GLY A 85 12.87 -35.60 7.36
CA GLY A 85 11.54 -35.18 7.82
C GLY A 85 11.50 -33.93 8.70
N ALA A 86 12.58 -33.14 8.74
CA ALA A 86 12.64 -31.92 9.52
C ALA A 86 11.64 -30.84 9.08
N THR A 87 11.40 -29.88 9.97
CA THR A 87 10.59 -28.69 9.69
C THR A 87 11.47 -27.46 9.57
N ILE A 88 11.45 -26.84 8.40
CA ILE A 88 12.19 -25.61 8.10
C ILE A 88 11.26 -24.42 8.32
N VAL A 89 11.69 -23.48 9.15
CA VAL A 89 10.86 -22.37 9.62
C VAL A 89 11.51 -21.05 9.23
N GLU A 90 10.76 -20.11 8.64
CA GLU A 90 11.28 -18.78 8.31
C GLU A 90 10.24 -17.68 8.48
N GLY A 91 10.72 -16.50 8.85
CA GLY A 91 9.95 -15.27 8.85
C GLY A 91 10.09 -14.55 7.51
N THR A 92 9.14 -14.71 6.57
CA THR A 92 9.20 -14.05 5.26
C THR A 92 7.88 -14.07 4.48
N ALA A 93 7.59 -12.99 3.76
CA ALA A 93 6.49 -12.93 2.80
C ALA A 93 6.95 -12.98 1.32
N GLY A 94 8.25 -13.20 1.09
CA GLY A 94 8.89 -12.94 -0.19
C GLY A 94 9.57 -14.15 -0.80
N ASN A 95 10.46 -13.86 -1.75
CA ASN A 95 11.19 -14.83 -2.56
C ASN A 95 11.94 -15.91 -1.75
N THR A 96 12.40 -15.61 -0.52
CA THR A 96 13.04 -16.61 0.36
C THR A 96 12.08 -17.72 0.76
N GLY A 97 10.82 -17.41 1.05
CA GLY A 97 9.82 -18.43 1.40
C GLY A 97 9.53 -19.36 0.23
N ILE A 98 9.48 -18.81 -0.99
CA ILE A 98 9.29 -19.58 -2.23
C ILE A 98 10.46 -20.54 -2.44
N GLY A 99 11.69 -20.04 -2.33
CA GLY A 99 12.90 -20.87 -2.45
C GLY A 99 12.96 -21.98 -1.40
N LEU A 100 12.62 -21.68 -0.14
CA LEU A 100 12.56 -22.67 0.94
C LEU A 100 11.49 -23.73 0.68
N ALA A 101 10.28 -23.34 0.26
CA ALA A 101 9.20 -24.29 -0.02
C ALA A 101 9.58 -25.29 -1.12
N HIS A 102 10.20 -24.82 -2.21
CA HIS A 102 10.68 -25.71 -3.27
C HIS A 102 11.73 -26.71 -2.78
N ILE A 103 12.73 -26.25 -2.01
CA ILE A 103 13.81 -27.10 -1.52
C ILE A 103 13.30 -28.09 -0.46
N CYS A 104 12.37 -27.66 0.40
CA CYS A 104 11.72 -28.54 1.37
C CYS A 104 10.99 -29.69 0.67
N ASN A 105 10.20 -29.39 -0.37
CA ASN A 105 9.53 -30.42 -1.17
C ASN A 105 10.52 -31.40 -1.82
N ALA A 106 11.65 -30.88 -2.34
CA ALA A 106 12.67 -31.70 -2.97
C ALA A 106 13.43 -32.61 -2.00
N LEU A 107 13.49 -32.26 -0.70
CA LEU A 107 14.24 -32.99 0.33
C LEU A 107 13.33 -33.76 1.31
N GLY A 108 11.99 -33.63 1.18
CA GLY A 108 11.05 -34.25 2.10
C GLY A 108 10.97 -33.56 3.47
N PHE A 109 11.21 -32.24 3.52
CA PHE A 109 11.03 -31.43 4.73
C PHE A 109 9.69 -30.71 4.71
N LYS A 110 9.20 -30.34 5.89
CA LYS A 110 8.07 -29.42 6.04
C LYS A 110 8.56 -27.97 5.96
N CYS A 111 7.75 -27.09 5.38
CA CYS A 111 8.06 -25.66 5.29
C CYS A 111 6.99 -24.87 6.06
N VAL A 112 7.39 -24.11 7.07
CA VAL A 112 6.51 -23.26 7.88
C VAL A 112 6.96 -21.82 7.74
N ILE A 113 6.04 -20.95 7.32
CA ILE A 113 6.31 -19.55 7.03
C ILE A 113 5.46 -18.65 7.91
N PHE A 114 6.13 -17.77 8.66
CA PHE A 114 5.49 -16.66 9.36
C PHE A 114 5.65 -15.38 8.55
N MET A 115 4.55 -14.68 8.30
CA MET A 115 4.58 -13.41 7.56
C MET A 115 3.64 -12.37 8.16
N PRO A 116 3.84 -11.07 7.90
CA PRO A 116 2.88 -10.06 8.31
C PRO A 116 1.48 -10.28 7.67
N ASP A 117 0.42 -9.90 8.36
CA ASP A 117 -0.98 -10.05 7.92
C ASP A 117 -1.42 -9.00 6.88
N ASN A 118 -0.68 -7.92 6.70
CA ASN A 118 -0.88 -6.93 5.64
C ASN A 118 -0.38 -7.36 4.25
N GLN A 119 0.06 -8.61 4.10
CA GLN A 119 0.55 -9.13 2.81
C GLN A 119 -0.61 -9.49 1.87
N SER A 120 -0.36 -9.36 0.57
CA SER A 120 -1.40 -9.64 -0.43
C SER A 120 -1.77 -11.12 -0.43
N LYS A 121 -3.04 -11.40 -0.70
CA LYS A 121 -3.59 -12.77 -0.71
C LYS A 121 -2.81 -13.68 -1.68
N GLU A 122 -2.38 -13.15 -2.81
CA GLU A 122 -1.64 -13.90 -3.83
C GLU A 122 -0.29 -14.42 -3.32
N LYS A 123 0.40 -13.67 -2.44
CA LYS A 123 1.67 -14.10 -1.85
C LYS A 123 1.46 -15.27 -0.88
N ILE A 124 0.40 -15.18 -0.09
CA ILE A 124 -0.03 -16.25 0.82
C ILE A 124 -0.39 -17.49 0.00
N ASP A 125 -1.17 -17.31 -1.06
CA ASP A 125 -1.66 -18.41 -1.91
C ASP A 125 -0.53 -19.12 -2.64
N ILE A 126 0.48 -18.41 -3.18
CA ILE A 126 1.64 -19.03 -3.82
C ILE A 126 2.38 -19.96 -2.84
N LEU A 127 2.64 -19.50 -1.62
CA LEU A 127 3.34 -20.31 -0.62
C LEU A 127 2.53 -21.53 -0.20
N ARG A 128 1.22 -21.39 -0.02
CA ARG A 128 0.31 -22.50 0.28
C ARG A 128 0.23 -23.52 -0.86
N VAL A 129 0.17 -23.04 -2.11
CA VAL A 129 0.20 -23.91 -3.30
C VAL A 129 1.51 -24.69 -3.40
N LEU A 130 2.63 -24.07 -3.01
CA LEU A 130 3.92 -24.73 -2.90
C LEU A 130 4.02 -25.67 -1.69
N GLY A 131 2.95 -25.86 -0.91
CA GLY A 131 2.91 -26.80 0.21
C GLY A 131 3.47 -26.25 1.53
N ALA A 132 3.73 -24.94 1.62
CA ALA A 132 4.14 -24.33 2.88
C ALA A 132 2.93 -24.08 3.79
N GLU A 133 3.09 -24.35 5.08
CA GLU A 133 2.16 -23.89 6.12
C GLU A 133 2.42 -22.40 6.36
N VAL A 134 1.39 -21.57 6.14
CA VAL A 134 1.53 -20.11 6.24
C VAL A 134 0.70 -19.57 7.39
N THR A 135 1.37 -18.96 8.36
CA THR A 135 0.76 -18.24 9.48
C THR A 135 1.02 -16.75 9.33
N THR A 136 -0.05 -15.96 9.27
CA THR A 136 0.03 -14.50 9.30
C THR A 136 0.07 -14.01 10.75
N VAL A 137 0.90 -13.01 11.02
CA VAL A 137 1.05 -12.37 12.33
C VAL A 137 0.99 -10.84 12.20
N PRO A 138 0.70 -10.09 13.27
CA PRO A 138 0.62 -8.63 13.21
C PRO A 138 1.90 -7.95 12.70
N VAL A 139 1.74 -6.81 12.03
CA VAL A 139 2.86 -5.97 11.56
C VAL A 139 3.45 -5.19 12.74
N VAL A 140 4.53 -5.71 13.33
CA VAL A 140 5.23 -5.02 14.43
C VAL A 140 6.74 -4.89 14.18
N PRO A 141 7.42 -3.88 14.76
CA PRO A 141 8.87 -3.73 14.67
C PRO A 141 9.64 -4.96 15.16
N ILE A 142 10.88 -5.16 14.69
CA ILE A 142 11.71 -6.32 15.11
C ILE A 142 12.04 -6.33 16.62
N THR A 143 11.93 -5.20 17.30
CA THR A 143 12.08 -5.10 18.76
C THR A 143 10.90 -5.68 19.52
N ASP A 144 9.74 -5.83 18.87
CA ASP A 144 8.53 -6.40 19.47
C ASP A 144 8.56 -7.93 19.39
N PRO A 145 8.35 -8.67 20.49
CA PRO A 145 8.30 -10.14 20.50
C PRO A 145 7.28 -10.77 19.52
N ASN A 146 6.24 -10.06 19.10
CA ASN A 146 5.24 -10.53 18.14
C ASN A 146 5.68 -10.37 16.67
N ASN A 147 6.91 -9.92 16.42
CA ASN A 147 7.44 -9.87 15.07
C ASN A 147 7.50 -11.28 14.45
N TYR A 148 7.18 -11.37 13.16
CA TYR A 148 7.17 -12.62 12.40
C TYR A 148 8.49 -13.42 12.49
N ASN A 149 9.65 -12.77 12.61
CA ASN A 149 10.92 -13.46 12.82
C ASN A 149 10.98 -14.17 14.19
N HIS A 150 10.43 -13.55 15.24
CA HIS A 150 10.41 -14.14 16.57
C HIS A 150 9.39 -15.25 16.70
N HIS A 151 8.27 -15.17 15.97
CA HIS A 151 7.35 -16.30 15.83
C HIS A 151 8.04 -17.49 15.16
N ALA A 152 8.76 -17.26 14.06
CA ALA A 152 9.54 -18.31 13.41
C ALA A 152 10.58 -18.93 14.33
N LYS A 153 11.33 -18.09 15.08
CA LYS A 153 12.29 -18.55 16.09
C LYS A 153 11.63 -19.41 17.16
N ARG A 154 10.58 -18.92 17.81
CA ARG A 154 9.87 -19.65 18.88
C ARG A 154 9.29 -20.97 18.38
N TYR A 155 8.69 -20.96 17.19
CA TYR A 155 8.15 -22.19 16.60
C TYR A 155 9.25 -23.23 16.42
N ALA A 156 10.42 -22.84 15.90
CA ALA A 156 11.54 -23.76 15.76
C ALA A 156 12.09 -24.27 17.10
N GLU A 157 12.14 -23.42 18.14
CA GLU A 157 12.60 -23.82 19.47
C GLU A 157 11.62 -24.76 20.19
N GLN A 158 10.33 -24.72 19.83
CA GLN A 158 9.26 -25.51 20.45
C GLN A 158 8.97 -26.85 19.76
N HIS A 159 9.49 -27.07 18.56
CA HIS A 159 9.23 -28.29 17.79
C HIS A 159 10.54 -29.07 17.57
N GLU A 160 10.50 -30.36 17.90
CA GLU A 160 11.64 -31.25 17.63
C GLU A 160 11.93 -31.36 16.13
N ASN A 161 13.21 -31.58 15.79
CA ASN A 161 13.68 -31.71 14.41
C ASN A 161 13.24 -30.51 13.52
N SER A 162 13.33 -29.30 14.07
CA SER A 162 12.99 -28.08 13.35
C SER A 162 14.08 -27.03 13.47
N VAL A 163 14.19 -26.16 12.47
CA VAL A 163 15.21 -25.10 12.45
C VAL A 163 14.66 -23.81 11.90
N TRP A 164 14.96 -22.72 12.60
CA TRP A 164 14.76 -21.37 12.08
C TRP A 164 15.96 -20.99 11.23
N THR A 165 15.74 -20.74 9.94
CA THR A 165 16.84 -20.47 9.00
C THR A 165 17.50 -19.12 9.23
N ASN A 166 16.76 -18.13 9.73
CA ASN A 166 17.25 -16.79 10.08
C ASN A 166 18.04 -16.13 8.94
N GLN A 167 17.39 -15.92 7.78
CA GLN A 167 18.05 -15.40 6.57
C GLN A 167 18.83 -14.08 6.74
N PHE A 168 18.48 -13.27 7.74
CA PHE A 168 19.12 -11.97 8.00
C PHE A 168 20.45 -12.14 8.71
N ASP A 169 20.53 -13.01 9.72
CA ASP A 169 21.71 -13.10 10.58
C ASP A 169 22.47 -14.44 10.48
N ASN A 170 21.95 -15.43 9.74
CA ASN A 170 22.71 -16.61 9.36
C ASN A 170 23.65 -16.29 8.19
N ARG A 171 24.97 -16.38 8.44
CA ARG A 171 26.03 -16.09 7.48
C ARG A 171 26.11 -17.07 6.33
N ALA A 172 25.48 -18.25 6.42
CA ALA A 172 25.40 -19.21 5.32
C ALA A 172 24.80 -18.59 4.04
N ASN A 173 23.90 -17.61 4.19
CA ASN A 173 23.39 -16.82 3.07
C ASN A 173 24.54 -16.08 2.34
N ARG A 174 25.34 -15.29 3.06
CA ARG A 174 26.53 -14.63 2.50
C ARG A 174 27.54 -15.62 1.94
N ASP A 175 27.84 -16.65 2.70
CA ASP A 175 28.90 -17.61 2.37
C ASP A 175 28.52 -18.44 1.12
N GLY A 176 27.22 -18.66 0.88
CA GLY A 176 26.73 -19.22 -0.37
C GLY A 176 27.04 -18.36 -1.58
N HIS A 177 26.78 -17.04 -1.50
CA HIS A 177 27.11 -16.12 -2.60
C HIS A 177 28.63 -15.94 -2.78
N TYR A 178 29.42 -16.02 -1.71
CA TYR A 178 30.88 -16.10 -1.79
C TYR A 178 31.35 -17.36 -2.52
N SER A 179 30.72 -18.50 -2.25
CA SER A 179 31.11 -19.79 -2.83
C SER A 179 30.56 -20.03 -4.24
N THR A 180 29.54 -19.27 -4.68
CA THR A 180 28.90 -19.46 -6.00
C THR A 180 28.86 -18.19 -6.83
N THR A 181 28.13 -17.15 -6.39
CA THR A 181 27.82 -15.98 -7.22
C THR A 181 29.07 -15.17 -7.56
N GLY A 182 29.98 -14.96 -6.60
CA GLY A 182 31.29 -14.34 -6.83
C GLY A 182 32.15 -15.07 -7.87
N PRO A 183 32.42 -16.37 -7.69
CA PRO A 183 33.14 -17.20 -8.66
C PRO A 183 32.51 -17.20 -10.05
N GLU A 184 31.18 -17.27 -10.14
CA GLU A 184 30.46 -17.21 -11.41
C GLU A 184 30.70 -15.87 -12.11
N VAL A 185 30.55 -14.74 -11.41
CA VAL A 185 30.81 -13.40 -11.98
C VAL A 185 32.26 -13.26 -12.44
N TRP A 186 33.22 -13.69 -11.62
CA TRP A 186 34.65 -13.64 -11.96
C TRP A 186 34.96 -14.45 -13.21
N THR A 187 34.49 -15.69 -13.26
CA THR A 187 34.72 -16.60 -14.39
C THR A 187 34.02 -16.10 -15.65
N GLN A 188 32.75 -15.70 -15.57
CA GLN A 188 31.97 -15.23 -16.71
C GLN A 188 32.50 -13.91 -17.30
N THR A 189 33.24 -13.12 -16.53
CA THR A 189 33.92 -11.92 -17.01
C THR A 189 35.38 -12.16 -17.40
N ASN A 190 35.90 -13.38 -17.29
CA ASN A 190 37.32 -13.71 -17.42
C ASN A 190 38.21 -12.78 -16.56
N GLY A 191 37.78 -12.49 -15.33
CA GLY A 191 38.47 -11.60 -14.39
C GLY A 191 38.46 -10.11 -14.75
N LYS A 192 37.68 -9.69 -15.75
CA LYS A 192 37.66 -8.29 -16.25
C LYS A 192 36.64 -7.39 -15.55
N VAL A 193 35.92 -7.87 -14.53
CA VAL A 193 35.01 -7.04 -13.74
C VAL A 193 35.78 -5.90 -13.05
N ASN A 194 35.31 -4.66 -13.21
CA ASN A 194 35.90 -3.47 -12.59
C ASN A 194 35.03 -2.92 -11.45
N ALA A 195 33.71 -3.12 -11.52
CA ALA A 195 32.80 -2.77 -10.45
C ALA A 195 31.68 -3.80 -10.30
N PHE A 196 31.26 -4.06 -9.06
CA PHE A 196 30.06 -4.80 -8.71
C PHE A 196 29.12 -3.91 -7.91
N VAL A 197 27.89 -3.74 -8.40
CA VAL A 197 26.91 -2.81 -7.85
C VAL A 197 25.61 -3.56 -7.57
N MET A 198 25.08 -3.51 -6.35
CA MET A 198 23.72 -4.01 -6.09
C MET A 198 23.14 -3.47 -4.79
N SER A 199 21.82 -3.55 -4.69
CA SER A 199 21.04 -3.27 -3.49
C SER A 199 21.04 -4.41 -2.49
N THR A 200 20.54 -4.15 -1.30
CA THR A 200 20.51 -5.13 -0.22
C THR A 200 19.16 -5.23 0.45
N GLY A 201 18.73 -6.48 0.68
CA GLY A 201 17.73 -6.85 1.68
C GLY A 201 18.46 -7.42 2.90
N THR A 202 18.60 -8.74 2.97
CA THR A 202 19.41 -9.41 4.00
C THR A 202 20.91 -9.07 3.92
N GLY A 203 21.38 -8.66 2.74
CA GLY A 203 22.78 -8.28 2.48
C GLY A 203 23.72 -9.42 2.08
N GLY A 204 23.28 -10.68 2.17
CA GLY A 204 24.12 -11.85 1.86
C GLY A 204 24.72 -11.82 0.45
N THR A 205 23.93 -11.49 -0.57
CA THR A 205 24.41 -11.45 -1.95
C THR A 205 25.50 -10.41 -2.17
N LEU A 206 25.27 -9.16 -1.72
CA LEU A 206 26.25 -8.08 -1.87
C LEU A 206 27.54 -8.47 -1.15
N ALA A 207 27.44 -8.81 0.14
CA ALA A 207 28.60 -9.14 0.95
C ALA A 207 29.40 -10.31 0.39
N GLY A 208 28.76 -11.44 0.10
CA GLY A 208 29.45 -12.65 -0.34
C GLY A 208 30.14 -12.46 -1.69
N THR A 209 29.45 -11.82 -2.63
CA THR A 209 30.01 -11.52 -3.95
C THR A 209 31.18 -10.55 -3.85
N CYS A 210 31.04 -9.47 -3.06
CA CYS A 210 32.10 -8.48 -2.86
C CYS A 210 33.34 -9.07 -2.19
N MET A 211 33.18 -9.90 -1.16
CA MET A 211 34.29 -10.57 -0.47
C MET A 211 35.12 -11.40 -1.45
N TYR A 212 34.47 -12.27 -2.24
CA TYR A 212 35.18 -13.10 -3.22
C TYR A 212 35.89 -12.25 -4.29
N LEU A 213 35.20 -11.24 -4.84
CA LEU A 213 35.78 -10.40 -5.88
C LEU A 213 36.98 -9.59 -5.37
N LYS A 214 36.92 -9.05 -4.15
CA LYS A 214 38.02 -8.30 -3.53
C LYS A 214 39.23 -9.18 -3.23
N GLU A 215 39.03 -10.45 -2.88
CA GLU A 215 40.13 -11.41 -2.75
C GLU A 215 40.84 -11.67 -4.08
N LYS A 216 40.10 -11.70 -5.20
CA LYS A 216 40.69 -11.87 -6.54
C LYS A 216 41.36 -10.60 -7.04
N ASN A 217 40.76 -9.44 -6.78
CA ASN A 217 41.32 -8.15 -7.13
C ASN A 217 40.75 -7.06 -6.22
N SER A 218 41.58 -6.57 -5.30
CA SER A 218 41.20 -5.53 -4.33
C SER A 218 40.83 -4.19 -4.98
N LYS A 219 41.20 -3.96 -6.25
CA LYS A 219 40.86 -2.75 -7.02
C LYS A 219 39.44 -2.75 -7.58
N ILE A 220 38.72 -3.88 -7.53
CA ILE A 220 37.31 -3.92 -7.95
C ILE A 220 36.50 -3.01 -7.03
N ARG A 221 35.73 -2.09 -7.62
CA ARG A 221 34.81 -1.24 -6.85
C ARG A 221 33.58 -2.03 -6.45
N THR A 222 33.21 -1.93 -5.20
CA THR A 222 32.08 -2.64 -4.59
C THR A 222 31.10 -1.61 -4.05
N VAL A 223 29.89 -1.60 -4.59
CA VAL A 223 28.96 -0.48 -4.40
C VAL A 223 27.59 -0.96 -3.95
N LEU A 224 27.12 -0.39 -2.85
CA LEU A 224 25.75 -0.54 -2.37
C LEU A 224 24.81 0.41 -3.12
N ALA A 225 23.74 -0.09 -3.71
CA ALA A 225 22.63 0.73 -4.22
C ALA A 225 21.49 0.75 -3.21
N ASP A 226 21.27 1.87 -2.51
CA ASP A 226 20.35 1.94 -1.38
C ASP A 226 19.09 2.77 -1.72
N PRO A 227 17.88 2.26 -1.38
CA PRO A 227 16.62 2.96 -1.64
C PRO A 227 16.23 3.94 -0.51
N PRO A 228 15.22 4.80 -0.71
CA PRO A 228 14.65 5.66 0.33
C PRO A 228 14.16 4.88 1.57
N GLY A 229 14.36 5.45 2.77
CA GLY A 229 13.95 4.87 4.05
C GLY A 229 14.94 3.87 4.67
N SER A 230 16.00 3.48 3.94
CA SER A 230 17.08 2.61 4.42
C SER A 230 18.12 3.39 5.24
N VAL A 231 18.80 2.72 6.18
CA VAL A 231 19.90 3.28 6.99
C VAL A 231 21.28 3.04 6.40
N LEU A 232 21.38 2.19 5.38
CA LEU A 232 22.67 1.67 4.93
C LEU A 232 23.45 2.70 4.09
N TYR A 233 22.78 3.60 3.39
CA TYR A 233 23.41 4.69 2.63
C TYR A 233 24.29 5.55 3.54
N HIS A 234 23.72 6.08 4.63
CA HIS A 234 24.43 6.87 5.63
C HIS A 234 25.47 6.03 6.36
N TYR A 235 25.16 4.77 6.68
CA TYR A 235 26.11 3.89 7.36
C TYR A 235 27.41 3.73 6.55
N ILE A 236 27.34 3.50 5.24
CA ILE A 236 28.53 3.37 4.40
C ILE A 236 29.26 4.71 4.21
N LYS A 237 28.55 5.84 4.13
CA LYS A 237 29.18 7.17 3.92
C LYS A 237 29.77 7.79 5.18
N SER A 238 29.16 7.59 6.35
CA SER A 238 29.47 8.31 7.59
C SER A 238 29.63 7.41 8.82
N GLY A 239 29.38 6.11 8.70
CA GLY A 239 29.41 5.16 9.83
C GLY A 239 28.16 5.22 10.72
N LYS A 240 27.19 6.09 10.42
CA LYS A 240 25.99 6.27 11.26
C LYS A 240 24.77 5.56 10.68
N LEU A 241 24.03 4.86 11.53
CA LEU A 241 22.76 4.21 11.18
C LEU A 241 21.61 5.23 11.24
N GLU A 242 21.56 6.12 10.25
CA GLU A 242 20.54 7.16 10.10
C GLU A 242 19.65 6.84 8.90
N ARG A 243 18.33 6.95 9.04
CA ARG A 243 17.39 6.69 7.93
C ARG A 243 17.47 7.82 6.91
N THR A 244 17.45 7.45 5.63
CA THR A 244 17.19 8.40 4.54
C THR A 244 15.72 8.84 4.55
N ASP A 245 15.46 10.07 4.11
CA ASP A 245 14.10 10.62 4.06
C ASP A 245 13.18 9.82 3.10
N GLY A 246 11.92 9.69 3.50
CA GLY A 246 10.87 9.02 2.73
C GLY A 246 10.76 7.52 2.98
N SER A 247 9.89 6.87 2.20
CA SER A 247 9.67 5.41 2.20
C SER A 247 9.80 4.89 0.78
N SER A 248 10.42 3.73 0.60
CA SER A 248 10.54 3.12 -0.73
C SER A 248 9.34 2.25 -1.09
N ILE A 249 8.93 2.31 -2.36
CA ILE A 249 7.95 1.40 -2.97
C ILE A 249 8.57 0.03 -3.29
N THR A 250 9.90 -0.08 -3.27
CA THR A 250 10.61 -1.28 -3.72
C THR A 250 10.65 -2.32 -2.62
N GLU A 251 10.04 -3.48 -2.86
CA GLU A 251 10.01 -4.57 -1.90
C GLU A 251 11.33 -5.36 -1.85
N GLY A 252 11.65 -5.93 -0.69
CA GLY A 252 12.76 -6.88 -0.52
C GLY A 252 14.15 -6.24 -0.42
N ILE A 253 14.25 -4.91 -0.45
CA ILE A 253 15.48 -4.14 -0.28
C ILE A 253 15.26 -2.93 0.64
N GLY A 254 16.36 -2.36 1.15
CA GLY A 254 16.34 -1.31 2.17
C GLY A 254 16.22 -1.91 3.57
N GLN A 255 17.05 -1.45 4.50
CA GLN A 255 17.12 -2.01 5.85
C GLN A 255 17.10 -0.91 6.91
N GLY A 256 16.47 -1.20 8.04
CA GLY A 256 16.50 -0.36 9.23
C GLY A 256 17.66 -0.67 10.18
N ARG A 257 18.48 -1.69 9.88
CA ARG A 257 19.60 -2.15 10.72
C ARG A 257 20.72 -2.77 9.88
N LEU A 258 21.90 -2.92 10.49
CA LEU A 258 22.97 -3.73 9.95
C LEU A 258 22.73 -5.22 10.29
N THR A 259 22.83 -6.10 9.29
CA THR A 259 22.65 -7.56 9.44
C THR A 259 24.01 -8.25 9.64
N GLN A 260 24.03 -9.46 10.24
CA GLN A 260 25.29 -10.21 10.35
C GLN A 260 25.88 -10.61 9.00
N ASN A 261 25.07 -10.69 7.96
CA ASN A 261 25.54 -10.91 6.59
C ASN A 261 26.36 -9.72 6.05
N LEU A 262 26.04 -8.48 6.41
CA LEU A 262 26.80 -7.30 5.97
C LEU A 262 28.02 -6.99 6.83
N LYS A 263 28.13 -7.62 8.00
CA LYS A 263 29.26 -7.40 8.90
C LYS A 263 30.57 -7.75 8.18
N ASP A 264 31.52 -6.82 8.23
CA ASP A 264 32.86 -6.91 7.64
C ASP A 264 32.86 -7.00 6.09
N ALA A 265 31.73 -6.74 5.43
CA ALA A 265 31.66 -6.74 3.97
C ALA A 265 32.51 -5.59 3.38
N PRO A 266 33.41 -5.86 2.43
CA PRO A 266 34.24 -4.82 1.82
C PRO A 266 33.40 -4.05 0.80
N ILE A 267 32.74 -2.97 1.23
CA ILE A 267 31.92 -2.08 0.41
C ILE A 267 32.63 -0.72 0.34
N ASP A 268 33.05 -0.31 -0.86
CA ASP A 268 33.81 0.92 -1.06
C ASP A 268 32.93 2.18 -1.06
N GLU A 269 31.68 2.05 -1.50
CA GLU A 269 30.77 3.19 -1.68
C GLU A 269 29.28 2.77 -1.59
N SER A 270 28.42 3.73 -1.27
CA SER A 270 26.97 3.64 -1.43
C SER A 270 26.42 4.72 -2.36
N LEU A 271 25.41 4.37 -3.13
CA LEU A 271 24.60 5.27 -3.96
C LEU A 271 23.17 5.30 -3.46
N PHE A 272 22.60 6.51 -3.35
CA PHE A 272 21.19 6.70 -3.08
C PHE A 272 20.40 6.75 -4.39
N ILE A 273 19.51 5.79 -4.61
CA ILE A 273 18.72 5.70 -5.84
C ILE A 273 17.24 5.92 -5.51
N LYS A 274 16.63 6.91 -6.14
CA LYS A 274 15.21 7.21 -5.95
C LYS A 274 14.35 6.13 -6.60
N ASP A 275 13.17 5.86 -6.04
CA ASP A 275 12.20 4.92 -6.62
C ASP A 275 11.83 5.27 -8.06
N GLN A 276 11.72 6.57 -8.35
CA GLN A 276 11.48 7.09 -9.68
C GLN A 276 12.54 6.61 -10.69
N ASP A 277 13.81 6.60 -10.31
CA ASP A 277 14.91 6.18 -11.20
C ASP A 277 14.89 4.66 -11.41
N SER A 278 14.57 3.91 -10.35
CA SER A 278 14.37 2.46 -10.40
C SER A 278 13.25 2.07 -11.38
N VAL A 279 12.08 2.70 -11.26
CA VAL A 279 10.92 2.45 -12.13
C VAL A 279 11.22 2.81 -13.58
N ASN A 280 11.85 3.96 -13.81
CA ASN A 280 12.26 4.37 -15.16
C ASN A 280 13.16 3.32 -15.81
N MET A 281 14.10 2.80 -15.03
CA MET A 281 15.01 1.77 -15.51
C MET A 281 14.29 0.45 -15.83
N VAL A 282 13.31 0.02 -15.02
CA VAL A 282 12.49 -1.17 -15.35
C VAL A 282 11.84 -1.02 -16.72
N PHE A 283 11.17 0.11 -16.97
CA PHE A 283 10.51 0.34 -18.24
C PHE A 283 11.49 0.48 -19.40
N LYS A 284 12.62 1.15 -19.19
CA LYS A 284 13.68 1.24 -20.18
C LYS A 284 14.18 -0.15 -20.57
N LEU A 285 14.48 -1.01 -19.60
CA LEU A 285 14.92 -2.38 -19.84
C LEU A 285 13.88 -3.23 -20.56
N LEU A 286 12.60 -3.09 -20.23
CA LEU A 286 11.53 -3.78 -20.92
C LEU A 286 11.41 -3.34 -22.39
N CYS A 287 11.37 -2.03 -22.62
CA CYS A 287 11.13 -1.46 -23.95
C CYS A 287 12.34 -1.56 -24.87
N GLU A 288 13.54 -1.45 -24.31
CA GLU A 288 14.76 -1.30 -25.07
C GLU A 288 15.62 -2.56 -25.13
N GLU A 289 15.65 -3.34 -24.05
CA GLU A 289 16.50 -4.52 -23.89
C GLU A 289 15.68 -5.84 -23.82
N GLY A 290 14.34 -5.76 -23.70
CA GLY A 290 13.44 -6.91 -23.66
C GLY A 290 13.33 -7.63 -22.31
N PHE A 291 13.76 -7.00 -21.21
CA PHE A 291 13.77 -7.60 -19.87
C PHE A 291 12.50 -7.28 -19.07
N PHE A 292 11.79 -8.31 -18.61
CA PHE A 292 10.63 -8.18 -17.73
C PHE A 292 10.98 -8.51 -16.28
N ILE A 293 11.27 -7.48 -15.48
CA ILE A 293 11.96 -7.61 -14.19
C ILE A 293 11.29 -6.80 -13.06
N GLY A 294 11.62 -7.13 -11.81
CA GLY A 294 11.15 -6.41 -10.62
C GLY A 294 11.85 -5.07 -10.35
N ALA A 295 11.27 -4.25 -9.45
CA ALA A 295 11.80 -2.92 -9.13
C ALA A 295 13.19 -2.96 -8.47
N SER A 296 13.51 -3.93 -7.61
CA SER A 296 14.86 -4.04 -7.04
C SER A 296 15.93 -4.25 -8.13
N SER A 297 15.56 -4.95 -9.20
CA SER A 297 16.42 -5.15 -10.37
C SER A 297 16.57 -3.86 -11.20
N GLY A 298 15.50 -3.06 -11.32
CA GLY A 298 15.57 -1.72 -11.92
C GLY A 298 16.51 -0.79 -11.17
N LEU A 299 16.41 -0.75 -9.84
CA LEU A 299 17.30 0.03 -8.97
C LEU A 299 18.77 -0.38 -9.12
N ASN A 300 19.04 -1.69 -9.17
CA ASN A 300 20.38 -2.25 -9.39
C ASN A 300 21.01 -1.76 -10.71
N VAL A 301 20.24 -1.80 -11.81
CA VAL A 301 20.73 -1.34 -13.12
C VAL A 301 20.85 0.18 -13.18
N ALA A 302 19.94 0.93 -12.56
CA ALA A 302 20.05 2.37 -12.43
C ALA A 302 21.35 2.78 -11.70
N ALA A 303 21.69 2.09 -10.61
CA ALA A 303 22.94 2.29 -9.90
C ALA A 303 24.17 1.92 -10.72
N ALA A 304 24.12 0.86 -11.53
CA ALA A 304 25.21 0.49 -12.43
C ALA A 304 25.47 1.57 -13.50
N VAL A 305 24.40 2.18 -14.03
CA VAL A 305 24.48 3.32 -14.94
C VAL A 305 25.05 4.55 -14.22
N GLU A 306 24.65 4.80 -12.97
CA GLU A 306 25.19 5.92 -12.19
C GLU A 306 26.69 5.77 -11.94
N ILE A 307 27.14 4.59 -11.48
CA ILE A 307 28.57 4.31 -11.28
C ILE A 307 29.37 4.48 -12.56
N SER A 308 28.81 4.11 -13.71
CA SER A 308 29.50 4.22 -15.01
C SER A 308 29.98 5.63 -15.34
N LYS A 309 29.30 6.67 -14.83
CA LYS A 309 29.69 8.07 -15.04
C LYS A 309 31.06 8.42 -14.43
N SER A 310 31.46 7.70 -13.39
CA SER A 310 32.74 7.88 -12.69
C SER A 310 33.83 6.88 -13.12
N MET A 311 33.51 5.95 -14.02
CA MET A 311 34.41 4.87 -14.43
C MET A 311 35.06 5.17 -15.78
N PRO A 312 36.31 4.70 -16.03
CA PRO A 312 36.91 4.80 -17.36
C PRO A 312 36.07 4.10 -18.41
N LYS A 313 36.00 4.66 -19.63
CA LYS A 313 35.35 4.00 -20.77
C LYS A 313 35.91 2.60 -21.00
N GLY A 314 35.05 1.66 -21.35
CA GLY A 314 35.37 0.24 -21.52
C GLY A 314 35.38 -0.57 -20.22
N SER A 315 35.21 0.06 -19.05
CA SER A 315 35.10 -0.66 -17.77
C SER A 315 33.93 -1.63 -17.76
N THR A 316 34.11 -2.79 -17.14
CA THR A 316 33.06 -3.80 -16.96
C THR A 316 32.38 -3.62 -15.61
N ILE A 317 31.09 -3.32 -15.63
CA ILE A 317 30.26 -3.09 -14.44
C ILE A 317 29.22 -4.21 -14.39
N VAL A 318 29.24 -4.98 -13.31
CA VAL A 318 28.33 -6.10 -13.10
C VAL A 318 27.30 -5.72 -12.04
N THR A 319 26.04 -5.98 -12.33
CA THR A 319 24.93 -5.90 -11.37
C THR A 319 24.03 -7.13 -11.49
N THR A 320 22.94 -7.20 -10.71
CA THR A 320 22.09 -8.39 -10.61
C THR A 320 20.63 -8.07 -10.88
N ILE A 321 19.98 -8.92 -11.69
CA ILE A 321 18.51 -8.96 -11.81
C ILE A 321 18.01 -10.06 -10.87
N CYS A 322 17.42 -9.65 -9.76
CA CYS A 322 17.09 -10.52 -8.63
C CYS A 322 15.86 -11.40 -8.85
N ASP A 323 14.88 -10.91 -9.61
CA ASP A 323 13.57 -11.53 -9.84
C ASP A 323 12.89 -10.98 -11.10
N ASN A 324 11.80 -11.65 -11.50
CA ASN A 324 11.03 -11.31 -12.68
C ASN A 324 9.96 -10.22 -12.40
N GLY A 325 9.41 -9.63 -13.47
CA GLY A 325 8.46 -8.52 -13.38
C GLY A 325 7.02 -8.90 -13.02
N GLN A 326 6.69 -10.18 -12.78
CA GLN A 326 5.30 -10.61 -12.55
C GLN A 326 4.69 -9.99 -11.30
N THR A 327 5.46 -9.91 -10.22
CA THR A 327 5.05 -9.31 -8.94
C THR A 327 4.92 -7.79 -9.06
N LEU A 328 5.75 -7.15 -9.89
CA LEU A 328 5.71 -5.71 -10.16
C LEU A 328 4.50 -5.34 -11.03
N TRP A 329 4.33 -6.00 -12.18
CA TRP A 329 3.27 -5.71 -13.15
C TRP A 329 1.87 -5.77 -12.56
N ARG A 330 1.61 -6.76 -11.68
CA ARG A 330 0.31 -6.90 -11.00
C ARG A 330 0.01 -5.75 -10.03
N LYS A 331 1.04 -5.10 -9.49
CA LYS A 331 0.91 -3.92 -8.61
C LYS A 331 1.01 -2.58 -9.35
N HIS A 332 1.62 -2.53 -10.55
CA HIS A 332 2.11 -1.29 -11.18
C HIS A 332 1.48 -0.93 -12.54
N CYS A 333 0.31 -1.47 -12.91
CA CYS A 333 -0.47 -0.96 -14.05
C CYS A 333 -0.86 0.54 -13.94
N TRP A 334 -0.50 1.24 -12.85
CA TRP A 334 -1.10 2.53 -12.42
C TRP A 334 -0.12 3.61 -12.01
N ILE A 335 1.00 3.72 -12.71
CA ILE A 335 1.94 4.80 -12.41
C ILE A 335 1.54 6.08 -13.18
N ASN A 336 0.72 6.91 -12.53
CA ASN A 336 0.52 8.34 -12.86
C ASN A 336 1.21 9.30 -11.86
N GLN A 337 1.83 8.79 -10.78
CA GLN A 337 2.58 9.62 -9.81
C GLN A 337 4.09 9.68 -10.08
N ILE A 338 4.59 8.83 -10.94
CA ILE A 338 5.93 8.94 -11.49
C ILE A 338 5.74 9.49 -12.90
N SER A 339 6.37 10.62 -13.19
CA SER A 339 6.38 11.16 -14.55
C SER A 339 7.09 10.15 -15.44
N LEU A 340 6.37 9.34 -16.22
CA LEU A 340 6.98 8.45 -17.21
C LEU A 340 7.81 9.32 -18.16
N PRO A 341 9.15 9.28 -18.11
CA PRO A 341 9.98 10.21 -18.83
C PRO A 341 10.27 9.57 -20.18
N THR A 342 9.38 9.84 -21.14
CA THR A 342 9.68 10.05 -22.58
C THR A 342 8.41 9.89 -23.43
N GLN A 343 8.32 10.69 -24.48
CA GLN A 343 7.36 10.52 -25.59
C GLN A 343 7.48 9.11 -26.25
N ASP A 344 8.65 8.48 -26.12
CA ASP A 344 8.99 7.18 -26.71
C ASP A 344 8.38 5.98 -25.98
N ILE A 345 8.25 5.99 -24.65
CA ILE A 345 7.58 4.90 -23.91
C ILE A 345 6.07 4.90 -24.23
N LYS A 346 5.43 6.06 -24.30
CA LYS A 346 4.03 6.19 -24.76
C LYS A 346 3.86 5.69 -26.21
N SER A 347 4.84 5.95 -27.08
CA SER A 347 4.85 5.43 -28.45
C SER A 347 5.08 3.91 -28.52
N TYR A 348 5.94 3.33 -27.68
CA TYR A 348 6.18 1.89 -27.60
C TYR A 348 4.92 1.12 -27.19
N TYR A 349 4.21 1.60 -26.15
CA TYR A 349 2.93 1.01 -25.75
C TYR A 349 1.81 1.22 -26.77
N LYS A 350 1.82 2.33 -27.53
CA LYS A 350 0.95 2.49 -28.72
C LYS A 350 1.28 1.50 -29.85
N LYS A 351 2.53 1.03 -29.96
CA LYS A 351 3.01 0.14 -31.03
C LYS A 351 2.85 -1.35 -30.71
N ASN A 352 2.98 -1.75 -29.44
CA ASN A 352 2.88 -3.14 -28.98
C ASN A 352 1.51 -3.43 -28.37
N TYR A 353 0.62 -3.97 -29.21
CA TYR A 353 -0.84 -4.07 -29.04
C TYR A 353 -1.36 -4.82 -27.78
N THR A 354 -0.56 -5.65 -27.10
CA THR A 354 -1.05 -6.57 -26.04
C THR A 354 -0.93 -6.03 -24.62
N ALA A 355 0.16 -5.34 -24.25
CA ALA A 355 0.28 -4.69 -22.94
C ALA A 355 -0.63 -3.46 -22.81
N TYR A 356 -0.93 -2.82 -23.95
CA TYR A 356 -1.93 -1.76 -24.07
C TYR A 356 -3.34 -2.23 -23.67
N ASN A 357 -3.70 -3.51 -23.87
CA ASN A 357 -5.04 -4.00 -23.54
C ASN A 357 -5.31 -4.09 -22.02
N VAL A 358 -4.31 -4.42 -21.19
CA VAL A 358 -4.49 -4.45 -19.72
C VAL A 358 -4.69 -3.04 -19.16
N CYS A 359 -3.92 -2.06 -19.65
CA CYS A 359 -4.12 -0.64 -19.31
C CYS A 359 -5.42 -0.09 -19.91
N LYS A 360 -5.84 -0.56 -21.09
CA LYS A 360 -7.11 -0.21 -21.72
C LYS A 360 -8.30 -0.73 -20.90
N ASP A 361 -8.24 -1.94 -20.34
CA ASP A 361 -9.30 -2.49 -19.49
C ASP A 361 -9.42 -1.70 -18.17
N VAL A 362 -8.27 -1.39 -17.58
CA VAL A 362 -8.02 -0.34 -16.58
C VAL A 362 -8.78 0.97 -16.79
N ILE A 363 -8.34 1.67 -17.84
CA ILE A 363 -8.86 2.98 -18.25
C ILE A 363 -10.33 2.86 -18.67
N SER A 364 -10.74 1.76 -19.29
CA SER A 364 -12.13 1.50 -19.65
C SER A 364 -13.00 1.31 -18.41
N LEU A 365 -12.50 0.66 -17.36
CA LEU A 365 -13.20 0.51 -16.10
C LEU A 365 -13.33 1.86 -15.39
N ILE A 366 -12.25 2.65 -15.33
CA ILE A 366 -12.29 4.01 -14.76
C ILE A 366 -13.27 4.88 -15.54
N ASN A 367 -13.14 4.91 -16.87
CA ASN A 367 -14.02 5.65 -17.75
C ASN A 367 -15.45 5.09 -17.75
N SER A 368 -15.69 3.88 -17.24
CA SER A 368 -17.06 3.39 -17.04
C SER A 368 -17.75 4.15 -15.93
N ILE A 369 -17.06 4.45 -14.82
CA ILE A 369 -17.64 5.12 -13.65
C ILE A 369 -17.39 6.63 -13.66
N TYR A 370 -16.22 7.10 -14.09
CA TYR A 370 -15.78 8.46 -13.90
C TYR A 370 -15.60 9.23 -15.21
N ASN A 371 -15.86 10.53 -15.15
CA ASN A 371 -15.45 11.51 -16.14
C ASN A 371 -14.40 12.42 -15.50
N MET A 372 -13.18 12.42 -16.02
CA MET A 372 -12.06 13.19 -15.49
C MET A 372 -11.58 14.19 -16.53
N LYS A 373 -11.36 15.44 -16.13
CA LYS A 373 -10.87 16.52 -16.99
C LYS A 373 -9.84 17.36 -16.26
N THR A 374 -8.82 17.82 -16.98
CA THR A 374 -7.85 18.79 -16.47
C THR A 374 -7.98 20.07 -17.26
N ASN A 375 -8.12 21.19 -16.55
CA ASN A 375 -8.14 22.52 -17.13
C ASN A 375 -6.98 23.35 -16.56
N ILE A 376 -6.45 24.26 -17.37
CA ILE A 376 -5.44 25.24 -16.92
C ILE A 376 -6.12 26.60 -16.82
N ALA A 377 -6.13 27.18 -15.62
CA ALA A 377 -6.63 28.52 -15.36
C ALA A 377 -5.46 29.50 -15.24
N LYS A 378 -5.47 30.56 -16.06
CA LYS A 378 -4.45 31.60 -16.01
C LYS A 378 -4.90 32.78 -15.15
N VAL A 379 -3.98 33.33 -14.37
CA VAL A 379 -4.21 34.49 -13.51
C VAL A 379 -3.05 35.46 -13.66
N GLU A 380 -3.37 36.76 -13.70
CA GLU A 380 -2.38 37.84 -13.64
C GLU A 380 -2.42 38.51 -12.27
N TYR A 381 -1.25 38.74 -11.69
CA TYR A 381 -1.12 39.44 -10.42
C TYR A 381 -0.55 40.85 -10.66
N PRO A 382 -1.25 41.92 -10.23
CA PRO A 382 -0.64 43.25 -10.13
C PRO A 382 0.64 43.19 -9.28
N GLU A 383 1.65 44.00 -9.58
CA GLU A 383 2.99 43.86 -8.96
C GLU A 383 2.96 43.88 -7.42
N THR A 384 2.12 44.72 -6.83
CA THR A 384 1.94 44.78 -5.36
C THR A 384 1.39 43.47 -4.78
N PHE A 385 0.50 42.80 -5.50
CA PHE A 385 -0.05 41.51 -5.11
C PHE A 385 0.92 40.37 -5.43
N ALA A 386 1.64 40.44 -6.55
CA ALA A 386 2.71 39.51 -6.90
C ALA A 386 3.76 39.40 -5.79
N GLN A 387 4.19 40.53 -5.22
CA GLN A 387 5.11 40.56 -4.08
C GLN A 387 4.52 39.84 -2.85
N LYS A 388 3.23 40.04 -2.57
CA LYS A 388 2.53 39.34 -1.48
C LYS A 388 2.48 37.83 -1.71
N ILE A 389 2.16 37.39 -2.93
CA ILE A 389 2.12 35.96 -3.30
C ILE A 389 3.51 35.32 -3.25
N ARG A 390 4.54 36.00 -3.76
CA ARG A 390 5.94 35.54 -3.65
C ARG A 390 6.33 35.36 -2.18
N LYS A 391 5.96 36.29 -1.30
CA LYS A 391 6.20 36.18 0.14
C LYS A 391 5.48 34.96 0.75
N ILE A 392 4.22 34.71 0.36
CA ILE A 392 3.45 33.52 0.83
C ILE A 392 4.15 32.22 0.43
N PHE A 393 4.71 32.15 -0.78
CA PHE A 393 5.46 30.97 -1.26
C PHE A 393 6.93 30.97 -0.88
N ASN A 394 7.35 31.80 0.08
CA ASN A 394 8.74 31.92 0.52
C ASN A 394 9.72 32.13 -0.66
N TYR A 395 9.29 32.93 -1.65
CA TYR A 395 10.02 33.25 -2.88
C TYR A 395 10.39 32.05 -3.77
N ASP A 396 9.66 30.93 -3.67
CA ASP A 396 9.77 29.82 -4.61
C ASP A 396 9.22 30.21 -6.00
N ASN A 397 10.13 30.39 -6.96
CA ASN A 397 9.78 30.77 -8.33
C ASN A 397 8.96 29.70 -9.08
N THR A 398 9.12 28.43 -8.73
CA THR A 398 8.38 27.32 -9.35
C THR A 398 6.93 27.33 -8.89
N LEU A 399 6.70 27.50 -7.58
CA LEU A 399 5.36 27.64 -7.02
C LEU A 399 4.68 28.93 -7.50
N TYR A 400 5.43 30.02 -7.61
CA TYR A 400 4.92 31.27 -8.16
C TYR A 400 4.47 31.11 -9.62
N ALA A 401 5.26 30.44 -10.47
CA ALA A 401 4.87 30.15 -11.86
C ALA A 401 3.60 29.29 -11.92
N LYS A 402 3.49 28.24 -11.09
CA LYS A 402 2.28 27.41 -10.98
C LYS A 402 1.06 28.22 -10.49
N ALA A 403 1.26 29.24 -9.66
CA ALA A 403 0.18 30.10 -9.21
C ALA A 403 -0.38 31.02 -10.29
N LEU A 404 0.42 31.34 -11.33
CA LEU A 404 -0.03 32.06 -12.52
C LEU A 404 -0.77 31.14 -13.50
N GLU A 405 -0.36 29.88 -13.60
CA GLU A 405 -0.99 28.86 -14.45
C GLU A 405 -1.44 27.66 -13.62
N GLN A 406 -2.66 27.73 -13.09
CA GLN A 406 -3.19 26.76 -12.13
C GLN A 406 -3.82 25.57 -12.84
N GLU A 407 -3.33 24.37 -12.57
CA GLU A 407 -3.98 23.12 -12.98
C GLU A 407 -5.16 22.78 -12.05
N LEU A 408 -6.32 22.57 -12.65
CA LEU A 408 -7.55 22.18 -11.97
C LEU A 408 -8.00 20.81 -12.49
N TYR A 409 -8.23 19.87 -11.58
CA TYR A 409 -8.69 18.53 -11.94
C TYR A 409 -10.16 18.36 -11.56
N PHE A 410 -11.01 18.11 -12.53
CA PHE A 410 -12.44 17.88 -12.36
C PHE A 410 -12.72 16.39 -12.46
N VAL A 411 -13.40 15.84 -11.47
CA VAL A 411 -13.85 14.44 -11.49
C VAL A 411 -15.33 14.38 -11.19
N MET A 412 -16.05 13.61 -12.00
CA MET A 412 -17.48 13.34 -11.83
C MET A 412 -17.72 11.83 -11.88
N ASN A 413 -18.45 11.29 -10.91
CA ASN A 413 -19.00 9.95 -11.00
C ASN A 413 -20.28 9.97 -11.86
N LYS A 414 -20.30 9.21 -12.96
CA LYS A 414 -21.41 9.14 -13.92
C LYS A 414 -22.67 8.50 -13.34
N TYR A 415 -22.51 7.67 -12.32
CA TYR A 415 -23.61 6.95 -11.70
C TYR A 415 -24.19 7.69 -10.50
N THR A 416 -23.35 8.16 -9.58
CA THR A 416 -23.77 8.86 -8.36
C THR A 416 -23.91 10.37 -8.54
N PHE A 417 -23.38 10.94 -9.63
CA PHE A 417 -23.30 12.39 -9.87
C PHE A 417 -22.55 13.17 -8.78
N GLU A 418 -21.67 12.51 -8.05
CA GLU A 418 -20.73 13.20 -7.16
C GLU A 418 -19.64 13.88 -7.99
N HIS A 419 -19.44 15.17 -7.75
CA HIS A 419 -18.50 16.02 -8.47
C HIS A 419 -17.47 16.61 -7.49
N THR A 420 -16.20 16.54 -7.87
CA THR A 420 -15.10 17.13 -7.10
C THR A 420 -14.15 17.88 -8.04
N VAL A 421 -13.73 19.07 -7.61
CA VAL A 421 -12.62 19.80 -8.21
C VAL A 421 -11.43 19.76 -7.26
N TYR A 422 -10.28 19.37 -7.77
CA TYR A 422 -9.01 19.41 -7.04
C TYR A 422 -8.19 20.64 -7.46
N ASN A 423 -7.77 21.43 -6.48
CA ASN A 423 -6.82 22.53 -6.65
C ASN A 423 -5.70 22.46 -5.60
N PRO A 424 -4.58 21.76 -5.90
CA PRO A 424 -3.46 21.59 -4.97
C PRO A 424 -2.80 22.89 -4.49
N LEU A 425 -2.87 23.96 -5.30
CA LEU A 425 -2.27 25.26 -4.94
C LEU A 425 -3.10 25.98 -3.88
N ARG A 426 -4.41 25.77 -3.84
CA ARG A 426 -5.30 26.42 -2.87
C ARG A 426 -5.00 25.96 -1.44
N GLY A 427 -4.53 24.73 -1.26
CA GLY A 427 -4.08 24.20 0.04
C GLY A 427 -2.80 24.84 0.57
N ARG A 428 -2.09 25.62 -0.25
CA ARG A 428 -0.88 26.37 0.15
C ARG A 428 -1.19 27.78 0.67
N ARG A 429 -2.46 28.16 0.75
CA ARG A 429 -2.86 29.46 1.31
C ARG A 429 -2.57 29.49 2.82
N PRO A 430 -2.08 30.61 3.36
CA PRO A 430 -1.96 30.77 4.81
C PRO A 430 -3.35 30.66 5.42
N ILE A 431 -3.51 29.76 6.38
CA ILE A 431 -4.71 29.68 7.21
C ILE A 431 -4.43 30.53 8.45
N GLN A 432 -5.38 31.37 8.85
CA GLN A 432 -5.23 32.09 10.12
C GLN A 432 -5.22 31.07 11.27
N PRO A 433 -4.24 31.17 12.18
CA PRO A 433 -4.25 30.32 13.36
C PRO A 433 -5.51 30.62 14.18
N PRO A 434 -6.10 29.60 14.84
CA PRO A 434 -7.26 29.81 15.68
C PRO A 434 -6.93 30.78 16.83
N GLU A 435 -7.90 31.59 17.25
CA GLU A 435 -7.73 32.57 18.34
C GLU A 435 -7.47 31.87 19.68
N VAL A 436 -8.09 30.71 19.89
CA VAL A 436 -7.92 29.87 21.08
C VAL A 436 -7.28 28.54 20.69
N PRO A 437 -6.25 28.07 21.42
CA PRO A 437 -5.69 26.73 21.22
C PRO A 437 -6.78 25.66 21.23
N ILE A 438 -6.74 24.77 20.24
CA ILE A 438 -7.80 23.76 19.99
C ILE A 438 -8.07 22.90 21.23
N GLU A 439 -7.02 22.44 21.91
CA GLU A 439 -7.15 21.58 23.10
C GLU A 439 -7.77 22.32 24.29
N GLN A 440 -7.46 23.61 24.45
CA GLN A 440 -8.07 24.45 25.48
C GLN A 440 -9.57 24.62 25.21
N TYR A 441 -9.94 25.02 23.99
CA TYR A 441 -11.34 25.19 23.59
C TYR A 441 -12.16 23.91 23.79
N LEU A 442 -11.58 22.76 23.44
CA LEU A 442 -12.21 21.45 23.61
C LEU A 442 -12.50 21.13 25.08
N ASN A 443 -11.47 21.26 25.94
CA ASN A 443 -11.58 20.94 27.37
C ASN A 443 -12.60 21.83 28.07
N GLU A 444 -12.55 23.15 27.83
CA GLU A 444 -13.51 24.10 28.40
C GLU A 444 -14.95 23.79 27.93
N THR A 445 -15.13 23.44 26.65
CA THR A 445 -16.44 23.07 26.09
C THR A 445 -16.99 21.81 26.74
N ILE A 446 -16.16 20.77 26.89
CA ILE A 446 -16.54 19.50 27.51
C ILE A 446 -16.89 19.71 28.99
N GLU A 447 -16.01 20.38 29.74
CA GLU A 447 -16.21 20.65 31.17
C GLU A 447 -17.51 21.42 31.40
N LYS A 448 -17.69 22.54 30.69
CA LYS A 448 -18.88 23.37 30.81
C LYS A 448 -20.17 22.62 30.49
N THR A 449 -20.18 21.82 29.43
CA THR A 449 -21.40 21.11 29.00
C THR A 449 -21.69 19.86 29.82
N SER A 450 -20.69 19.25 30.46
CA SER A 450 -20.89 18.07 31.30
C SER A 450 -21.65 18.34 32.60
N GLN A 451 -21.54 19.55 33.15
CA GLN A 451 -22.11 19.91 34.47
C GLN A 451 -23.63 19.76 34.54
N ASN A 452 -24.34 20.08 33.45
CA ASN A 452 -25.81 20.05 33.36
C ASN A 452 -26.28 19.33 32.10
N CYS A 453 -25.64 18.22 31.73
CA CYS A 453 -26.01 17.48 30.53
C CYS A 453 -27.22 16.57 30.77
N ASP A 454 -28.31 16.79 30.04
CA ASP A 454 -29.50 15.93 30.06
C ASP A 454 -29.18 14.48 29.62
N LEU A 455 -28.23 14.30 28.70
CA LEU A 455 -27.78 12.99 28.24
C LEU A 455 -26.88 12.28 29.28
N CYS A 456 -26.29 12.99 30.25
CA CYS A 456 -25.67 12.34 31.41
C CYS A 456 -26.73 11.84 32.40
N ASN A 457 -27.82 12.58 32.61
CA ASN A 457 -28.96 12.18 33.45
C ASN A 457 -30.06 11.47 32.64
N TYR A 458 -29.65 10.51 31.80
CA TYR A 458 -30.53 9.95 30.77
C TYR A 458 -31.78 9.24 31.31
N GLN A 459 -31.73 8.70 32.52
CA GLN A 459 -32.86 7.98 33.12
C GLN A 459 -34.08 8.89 33.33
N ASN A 460 -33.84 10.17 33.63
CA ASN A 460 -34.89 11.13 33.99
C ASN A 460 -35.08 12.22 32.93
N MET A 461 -34.03 12.53 32.14
CA MET A 461 -34.00 13.70 31.26
C MET A 461 -34.02 13.34 29.76
N THR A 462 -34.31 12.09 29.40
CA THR A 462 -34.46 11.70 27.98
C THR A 462 -35.75 10.95 27.72
N ALA A 463 -36.34 11.19 26.54
CA ALA A 463 -37.55 10.51 26.14
C ALA A 463 -37.32 9.00 25.92
N ILE A 464 -38.39 8.22 26.08
CA ILE A 464 -38.38 6.75 25.95
C ILE A 464 -39.10 6.37 24.66
N ASP A 465 -38.54 5.41 23.92
CA ASP A 465 -39.14 4.90 22.69
C ASP A 465 -40.33 3.96 22.99
N SER A 466 -41.18 3.67 21.99
CA SER A 466 -42.25 2.68 22.14
C SER A 466 -41.71 1.28 22.45
N LEU A 467 -40.46 1.00 22.07
CA LEU A 467 -39.73 -0.22 22.44
C LEU A 467 -39.15 -0.19 23.87
N GLY A 468 -39.36 0.89 24.62
CA GLY A 468 -38.68 1.14 25.88
C GLY A 468 -37.24 1.64 25.69
N ARG A 469 -36.51 1.71 26.81
CA ARG A 469 -35.09 2.06 26.81
C ARG A 469 -34.25 0.80 26.71
N MET A 470 -33.39 0.72 25.70
CA MET A 470 -32.38 -0.32 25.61
C MET A 470 -31.08 0.19 26.22
N GLU A 471 -30.37 -0.65 26.96
CA GLU A 471 -29.08 -0.29 27.54
C GLU A 471 -28.17 -1.51 27.63
N ASN A 472 -26.86 -1.24 27.60
CA ASN A 472 -25.80 -2.19 27.91
C ASN A 472 -24.81 -1.53 28.88
N ARG A 473 -23.60 -2.08 28.98
CA ARG A 473 -22.63 -1.63 29.98
C ARG A 473 -22.26 -0.17 29.77
N TYR A 474 -22.02 0.22 28.52
CA TYR A 474 -21.44 1.52 28.19
C TYR A 474 -22.36 2.46 27.41
N ALA A 475 -23.46 1.98 26.85
CA ALA A 475 -24.36 2.76 26.02
C ALA A 475 -25.84 2.56 26.40
N TYR A 476 -26.67 3.49 25.95
CA TYR A 476 -28.12 3.45 26.12
C TYR A 476 -28.82 4.09 24.91
N SER A 477 -30.09 3.73 24.71
CA SER A 477 -30.95 4.35 23.71
C SER A 477 -31.84 5.42 24.33
N ALA A 478 -32.28 6.38 23.53
CA ALA A 478 -33.35 7.30 23.87
C ALA A 478 -34.22 7.55 22.63
N ALA A 479 -35.47 7.94 22.85
CA ALA A 479 -36.26 8.54 21.77
C ALA A 479 -35.79 9.97 21.55
N ASN A 480 -35.77 10.41 20.28
CA ASN A 480 -35.67 11.83 20.00
C ASN A 480 -37.03 12.48 20.33
N ALA A 481 -37.03 13.57 21.10
CA ALA A 481 -38.25 14.32 21.41
C ALA A 481 -38.90 14.93 20.15
N PHE A 482 -38.08 15.21 19.13
CA PHE A 482 -38.48 15.74 17.84
C PHE A 482 -38.10 14.74 16.74
N LYS A 483 -38.83 13.63 16.68
CA LYS A 483 -38.62 12.59 15.67
C LYS A 483 -38.81 13.14 14.26
N PHE A 484 -37.94 12.75 13.33
CA PHE A 484 -38.10 13.04 11.90
C PHE A 484 -38.50 11.80 11.08
N ASP A 485 -38.61 10.64 11.73
CA ASP A 485 -39.16 9.40 11.14
C ASP A 485 -39.97 8.65 12.21
N GLN A 486 -40.88 7.77 11.78
CA GLN A 486 -41.64 6.87 12.65
C GLN A 486 -40.71 6.04 13.54
N TRP A 487 -39.74 5.36 12.93
CA TRP A 487 -38.74 4.57 13.64
C TRP A 487 -37.43 5.33 13.65
N HIS A 488 -37.33 6.21 14.64
CA HIS A 488 -36.15 7.03 14.92
C HIS A 488 -35.78 6.93 16.41
N SER A 489 -34.56 6.47 16.69
CA SER A 489 -33.97 6.45 18.02
C SER A 489 -32.59 7.10 18.02
N MET A 490 -32.05 7.37 19.21
CA MET A 490 -30.71 7.87 19.42
C MET A 490 -29.94 6.91 20.32
N PHE A 491 -28.65 6.72 20.05
CA PHE A 491 -27.74 5.90 20.84
C PHE A 491 -26.60 6.75 21.37
N MET A 492 -26.39 6.70 22.67
CA MET A 492 -25.40 7.51 23.36
C MET A 492 -24.48 6.63 24.19
N PRO A 493 -23.18 6.93 24.26
CA PRO A 493 -22.34 6.43 25.33
C PRO A 493 -22.74 7.07 26.66
N LYS A 494 -22.43 6.41 27.76
CA LYS A 494 -22.50 7.00 29.11
C LYS A 494 -21.36 7.99 29.35
N GLN A 495 -20.30 7.92 28.56
CA GLN A 495 -19.20 8.88 28.51
C GLN A 495 -19.61 10.15 27.76
N HIS A 496 -19.46 11.31 28.40
CA HIS A 496 -19.74 12.63 27.82
C HIS A 496 -18.62 13.11 26.89
N ASP A 497 -17.38 12.77 27.21
CA ASP A 497 -16.19 13.23 26.49
C ASP A 497 -15.89 12.33 25.28
N ILE A 498 -16.14 12.84 24.08
CA ILE A 498 -15.93 12.10 22.83
C ILE A 498 -14.48 11.63 22.65
N THR A 499 -13.50 12.38 23.15
CA THR A 499 -12.08 12.04 22.99
C THR A 499 -11.66 10.88 23.88
N LYS A 500 -12.44 10.60 24.93
CA LYS A 500 -12.23 9.49 25.86
C LYS A 500 -12.99 8.23 25.48
N LEU A 501 -13.73 8.24 24.36
CA LEU A 501 -14.41 7.04 23.89
C LEU A 501 -13.40 5.93 23.61
N THR A 502 -13.57 4.83 24.34
CA THR A 502 -12.84 3.59 24.14
C THR A 502 -13.47 2.76 23.02
N PHE A 503 -12.73 1.78 22.52
CA PHE A 503 -13.25 0.83 21.54
C PHE A 503 -14.49 0.09 22.07
N GLU A 504 -14.48 -0.33 23.34
CA GLU A 504 -15.60 -1.06 23.96
C GLU A 504 -16.86 -0.18 24.06
N GLU A 505 -16.71 1.11 24.38
CA GLU A 505 -17.83 2.05 24.40
C GLU A 505 -18.41 2.25 23.00
N LEU A 506 -17.56 2.43 21.98
CA LEU A 506 -18.03 2.56 20.58
C LEU A 506 -18.73 1.28 20.10
N LYS A 507 -18.18 0.11 20.43
CA LYS A 507 -18.77 -1.20 20.13
C LYS A 507 -20.13 -1.38 20.78
N ASP A 508 -20.29 -0.97 22.03
CA ASP A 508 -21.56 -1.05 22.76
C ASP A 508 -22.63 -0.16 22.12
N ILE A 509 -22.29 1.05 21.66
CA ILE A 509 -23.23 1.95 20.94
C ILE A 509 -23.75 1.24 19.67
N PHE A 510 -22.83 0.75 18.83
CA PHE A 510 -23.17 0.10 17.57
C PHE A 510 -23.94 -1.22 17.75
N THR A 511 -23.57 -2.01 18.76
CA THR A 511 -24.26 -3.27 19.09
C THR A 511 -25.69 -3.01 19.56
N LEU A 512 -25.89 -1.96 20.35
CA LEU A 512 -27.22 -1.57 20.82
C LEU A 512 -28.09 -1.08 19.67
N ALA A 513 -27.54 -0.30 18.74
CA ALA A 513 -28.22 0.13 17.53
C ALA A 513 -28.63 -1.05 16.64
N TRP A 514 -27.75 -2.03 16.45
CA TRP A 514 -28.05 -3.26 15.71
C TRP A 514 -29.20 -4.06 16.33
N LYS A 515 -29.17 -4.24 17.65
CA LYS A 515 -30.26 -4.90 18.40
C LYS A 515 -31.59 -4.15 18.24
N TRP A 516 -31.55 -2.82 18.25
CA TRP A 516 -32.74 -2.00 18.03
C TRP A 516 -33.30 -2.21 16.62
N PHE A 517 -32.48 -2.16 15.56
CA PHE A 517 -32.92 -2.43 14.19
C PHE A 517 -33.62 -3.80 14.06
N GLN A 518 -33.01 -4.84 14.63
CA GLN A 518 -33.60 -6.18 14.63
C GLN A 518 -34.93 -6.25 15.38
N THR A 519 -35.06 -5.48 16.47
CA THR A 519 -36.30 -5.45 17.27
C THR A 519 -37.42 -4.71 16.53
N VAL A 520 -37.11 -3.56 15.92
CA VAL A 520 -38.07 -2.83 15.09
C VAL A 520 -38.53 -3.68 13.91
N HIS A 521 -37.61 -4.31 13.17
CA HIS A 521 -37.94 -5.15 12.02
C HIS A 521 -38.82 -6.35 12.39
N LYS A 522 -38.62 -6.92 13.58
CA LYS A 522 -39.51 -7.99 14.10
C LYS A 522 -40.92 -7.50 14.37
N GLN A 523 -41.10 -6.25 14.82
CA GLN A 523 -42.43 -5.66 15.04
C GLN A 523 -43.06 -5.14 13.75
N SER A 524 -42.26 -4.67 12.80
CA SER A 524 -42.70 -4.14 11.52
C SER A 524 -41.77 -4.61 10.41
N SER A 525 -42.08 -5.77 9.83
CA SER A 525 -41.25 -6.41 8.80
C SER A 525 -41.14 -5.61 7.51
N SER A 526 -42.03 -4.64 7.29
CA SER A 526 -41.92 -3.68 6.19
C SER A 526 -40.77 -2.70 6.37
N HIS A 527 -40.28 -2.45 7.58
CA HIS A 527 -39.15 -1.55 7.86
C HIS A 527 -37.83 -2.31 7.79
N ARG A 528 -37.02 -2.04 6.77
CA ARG A 528 -35.88 -2.86 6.39
C ARG A 528 -34.58 -2.10 6.16
N PHE A 529 -34.60 -0.79 5.95
CA PHE A 529 -33.46 0.00 5.49
C PHE A 529 -32.77 0.75 6.64
N PRO A 530 -31.67 0.23 7.24
CA PRO A 530 -31.12 0.75 8.47
C PRO A 530 -30.06 1.82 8.18
N THR A 531 -30.16 2.95 8.89
CA THR A 531 -29.23 4.09 8.77
C THR A 531 -28.80 4.57 10.14
N LEU A 532 -27.51 4.84 10.32
CA LEU A 532 -26.97 5.61 11.44
C LEU A 532 -26.32 6.90 10.93
N LEU A 533 -26.59 8.01 11.60
CA LEU A 533 -25.99 9.31 11.34
C LEU A 533 -25.33 9.82 12.62
N TRP A 534 -24.10 10.31 12.50
CA TRP A 534 -23.36 10.82 13.64
C TRP A 534 -22.54 12.04 13.28
N ASP A 535 -22.93 13.16 13.87
CA ASP A 535 -22.16 14.41 13.90
C ASP A 535 -21.47 14.56 15.25
N SER A 536 -20.21 15.00 15.25
CA SER A 536 -19.45 15.24 16.47
C SER A 536 -19.20 16.72 16.72
N LEU A 537 -19.53 17.15 17.95
CA LEU A 537 -19.43 18.52 18.44
C LEU A 537 -20.23 19.53 17.60
N PRO A 538 -20.50 20.74 18.12
CA PRO A 538 -21.33 21.72 17.42
C PRO A 538 -20.80 22.12 16.03
N HIS A 539 -19.48 22.18 15.85
CA HIS A 539 -18.89 22.51 14.55
C HIS A 539 -19.09 21.41 13.50
N GLY A 540 -19.28 20.16 13.92
CA GLY A 540 -19.71 19.04 13.07
C GLY A 540 -21.20 19.09 12.72
N GLY A 541 -22.00 19.88 13.43
CA GLY A 541 -23.46 19.93 13.30
C GLY A 541 -24.21 19.21 14.43
N ALA A 542 -23.51 18.69 15.43
CA ALA A 542 -24.14 18.05 16.58
C ALA A 542 -24.94 19.08 17.40
N SER A 543 -26.17 18.74 17.76
CA SER A 543 -27.04 19.62 18.57
C SER A 543 -26.59 19.73 20.03
N GLN A 544 -25.78 18.78 20.48
CA GLN A 544 -25.26 18.64 21.84
C GLN A 544 -23.79 18.18 21.79
N VAL A 545 -23.00 18.54 22.81
CA VAL A 545 -21.59 18.11 22.91
C VAL A 545 -21.48 16.62 23.27
N HIS A 546 -22.39 16.11 24.10
CA HIS A 546 -22.43 14.69 24.45
C HIS A 546 -22.66 13.84 23.18
N PRO A 547 -21.82 12.83 22.89
CA PRO A 547 -21.91 12.05 21.65
C PRO A 547 -23.25 11.34 21.52
N HIS A 548 -23.91 11.50 20.38
CA HIS A 548 -25.17 10.82 20.12
C HIS A 548 -25.27 10.45 18.63
N ILE A 549 -25.67 9.20 18.38
CA ILE A 549 -25.87 8.65 17.04
C ILE A 549 -27.36 8.53 16.78
N HIS A 550 -27.84 9.15 15.71
CA HIS A 550 -29.22 9.01 15.27
C HIS A 550 -29.37 7.74 14.45
N ALA A 551 -30.41 6.97 14.71
CA ALA A 551 -30.71 5.73 14.01
C ALA A 551 -32.13 5.75 13.44
N THR A 552 -32.27 5.35 12.18
CA THR A 552 -33.56 5.21 11.52
C THR A 552 -33.67 3.88 10.78
N LEU A 553 -34.87 3.29 10.79
CA LEU A 553 -35.18 2.09 10.02
C LEU A 553 -36.38 2.38 9.12
N HIS A 554 -36.13 2.56 7.82
CA HIS A 554 -37.17 2.95 6.86
C HIS A 554 -37.85 1.75 6.21
N SER A 555 -39.08 1.95 5.72
CA SER A 555 -39.83 0.91 5.00
C SER A 555 -39.46 0.76 3.54
N ASP A 556 -39.31 1.89 2.85
CA ASP A 556 -39.34 1.88 1.38
C ASP A 556 -37.94 2.03 0.76
N HIS A 557 -37.13 2.94 1.31
CA HIS A 557 -35.81 3.30 0.77
C HIS A 557 -34.92 3.94 1.84
N TYR A 558 -33.62 4.07 1.58
CA TYR A 558 -32.73 4.90 2.42
C TYR A 558 -32.98 6.38 2.19
N TYR A 559 -32.55 7.25 3.11
CA TYR A 559 -32.65 8.69 2.87
C TYR A 559 -31.52 9.26 2.01
N GLY A 560 -31.91 10.27 1.23
CA GLY A 560 -31.00 11.21 0.58
C GLY A 560 -29.94 10.54 -0.29
N GLN A 561 -28.67 10.83 0.02
CA GLN A 561 -27.56 10.47 -0.84
C GLN A 561 -27.38 8.96 -1.03
N PHE A 562 -27.62 8.16 0.02
CA PHE A 562 -27.33 6.74 -0.09
C PHE A 562 -28.32 6.00 -0.98
N GLU A 563 -29.55 6.47 -1.04
CA GLU A 563 -30.51 5.96 -2.02
C GLU A 563 -30.07 6.27 -3.45
N SER A 564 -29.51 7.46 -3.70
CA SER A 564 -28.87 7.78 -4.98
C SER A 564 -27.70 6.83 -5.29
N ILE A 565 -26.91 6.43 -4.29
CA ILE A 565 -25.83 5.44 -4.45
C ILE A 565 -26.38 4.03 -4.70
N ARG A 566 -27.46 3.64 -4.04
CA ARG A 566 -28.16 2.36 -4.26
C ARG A 566 -28.72 2.28 -5.67
N PHE A 567 -29.43 3.31 -6.14
CA PHE A 567 -29.89 3.41 -7.53
C PHE A 567 -28.75 3.46 -8.55
N ALA A 568 -27.65 4.15 -8.23
CA ALA A 568 -26.43 4.13 -9.04
C ALA A 568 -25.89 2.70 -9.18
N SER A 569 -25.87 1.92 -8.09
CA SER A 569 -25.47 0.51 -8.09
C SER A 569 -26.38 -0.34 -8.97
N GLU A 570 -27.70 -0.21 -8.81
CA GLU A 570 -28.67 -0.94 -9.62
C GLU A 570 -28.56 -0.60 -11.12
N ARG A 571 -28.43 0.69 -11.45
CA ARG A 571 -28.28 1.15 -12.84
C ARG A 571 -27.03 0.56 -13.46
N TYR A 572 -25.89 0.64 -12.76
CA TYR A 572 -24.64 0.03 -13.21
C TYR A 572 -24.80 -1.47 -13.44
N TYR A 573 -25.42 -2.17 -12.48
CA TYR A 573 -25.65 -3.60 -12.56
C TYR A 573 -26.49 -3.98 -13.79
N ARG A 574 -27.61 -3.27 -14.05
CA ARG A 574 -28.48 -3.52 -15.22
C ARG A 574 -27.78 -3.28 -16.56
N GLU A 575 -26.95 -2.23 -16.65
CA GLU A 575 -26.20 -1.93 -17.87
C GLU A 575 -25.15 -3.01 -18.20
N TYR A 576 -24.51 -3.61 -17.20
CA TYR A 576 -23.41 -4.58 -17.39
C TYR A 576 -23.84 -6.06 -17.42
N ILE A 577 -25.01 -6.42 -16.90
CA ILE A 577 -25.57 -7.78 -17.05
C ILE A 577 -25.78 -8.13 -18.52
N ASN A 578 -26.26 -7.17 -19.33
CA ASN A 578 -26.59 -7.42 -20.74
C ASN A 578 -25.37 -7.53 -21.66
N ILE A 579 -24.17 -7.20 -21.17
CA ILE A 579 -22.94 -7.10 -21.98
C ILE A 579 -21.94 -8.24 -21.65
N SER A 580 -22.06 -8.91 -20.51
CA SER A 580 -21.01 -9.81 -20.00
C SER A 580 -21.27 -11.29 -20.32
N LYS A 581 -20.41 -11.89 -21.16
CA LYS A 581 -20.23 -13.36 -21.24
C LYS A 581 -19.50 -13.95 -20.00
N HIS A 582 -19.06 -13.10 -19.07
CA HIS A 582 -18.29 -13.47 -17.87
C HIS A 582 -18.81 -12.73 -16.63
N GLY A 583 -19.89 -13.24 -16.02
CA GLY A 583 -20.29 -12.94 -14.65
C GLY A 583 -20.89 -11.55 -14.36
N LYS A 584 -21.74 -11.51 -13.34
CA LYS A 584 -22.40 -10.30 -12.79
C LYS A 584 -21.35 -9.34 -12.19
N LYS A 585 -21.13 -8.15 -12.78
CA LYS A 585 -20.29 -7.08 -12.20
C LYS A 585 -21.08 -6.23 -11.20
N ASN A 586 -20.61 -6.11 -9.97
CA ASN A 586 -21.20 -5.29 -8.89
C ASN A 586 -20.57 -3.88 -8.87
N PHE A 587 -21.37 -2.83 -8.69
CA PHE A 587 -20.91 -1.43 -8.67
C PHE A 587 -19.88 -1.15 -7.58
N PHE A 588 -20.15 -1.54 -6.33
CA PHE A 588 -19.22 -1.33 -5.22
C PHE A 588 -17.92 -2.10 -5.42
N ARG A 589 -17.99 -3.30 -6.01
CA ARG A 589 -16.78 -4.05 -6.38
C ARG A 589 -15.98 -3.32 -7.46
N THR A 590 -16.64 -2.80 -8.49
CA THR A 590 -15.98 -1.96 -9.51
C THR A 590 -15.35 -0.72 -8.89
N ILE A 591 -16.03 -0.06 -7.95
CA ILE A 591 -15.49 1.08 -7.20
C ILE A 591 -14.24 0.65 -6.42
N GLN A 592 -14.28 -0.47 -5.70
CA GLN A 592 -13.11 -1.01 -5.00
C GLN A 592 -11.96 -1.31 -5.97
N ASP A 593 -12.23 -1.97 -7.09
CA ASP A 593 -11.22 -2.33 -8.09
C ASP A 593 -10.60 -1.07 -8.74
N ILE A 594 -11.39 -0.02 -9.00
CA ILE A 594 -10.89 1.28 -9.49
C ILE A 594 -10.01 1.95 -8.42
N HIS A 595 -10.45 2.04 -7.17
CA HIS A 595 -9.66 2.69 -6.13
C HIS A 595 -8.40 1.89 -5.81
N MET A 596 -8.47 0.57 -5.86
CA MET A 596 -7.32 -0.32 -5.72
C MET A 596 -6.32 -0.11 -6.86
N ALA A 597 -6.81 0.08 -8.09
CA ALA A 597 -5.98 0.47 -9.21
C ALA A 597 -5.26 1.80 -8.95
N PHE A 598 -5.93 2.79 -8.35
CA PHE A 598 -5.28 4.06 -7.97
C PHE A 598 -4.42 4.00 -6.69
N ASN A 599 -4.28 2.83 -6.06
CA ASN A 599 -3.64 2.68 -4.74
C ASN A 599 -4.26 3.60 -3.67
N LEU A 600 -5.59 3.72 -3.69
CA LEU A 600 -6.39 4.52 -2.76
C LEU A 600 -7.15 3.64 -1.76
N THR A 601 -6.76 2.37 -1.61
CA THR A 601 -7.45 1.40 -0.77
C THR A 601 -6.51 0.72 0.21
N ILE A 602 -7.01 0.48 1.42
CA ILE A 602 -6.42 -0.42 2.41
C ILE A 602 -7.43 -1.56 2.60
N SER A 603 -7.00 -2.80 2.41
CA SER A 603 -7.88 -3.96 2.49
C SER A 603 -7.33 -4.99 3.47
N PHE A 604 -8.18 -5.46 4.37
CA PHE A 604 -7.87 -6.54 5.31
C PHE A 604 -9.17 -7.25 5.70
N ASN A 605 -9.14 -8.59 5.74
CA ASN A 605 -10.22 -9.42 6.28
C ASN A 605 -11.65 -9.11 5.76
N GLY A 606 -11.80 -8.77 4.47
CA GLY A 606 -13.11 -8.46 3.87
C GLY A 606 -13.62 -7.02 4.10
N ILE A 607 -12.79 -6.16 4.70
CA ILE A 607 -13.03 -4.73 4.86
C ILE A 607 -12.12 -3.98 3.88
N THR A 608 -12.68 -2.97 3.21
CA THR A 608 -11.93 -2.05 2.35
C THR A 608 -12.16 -0.63 2.83
N VAL A 609 -11.10 -0.01 3.33
CA VAL A 609 -11.03 1.45 3.53
C VAL A 609 -10.58 2.06 2.21
N LEU A 610 -11.29 3.07 1.72
CA LEU A 610 -10.95 3.75 0.48
C LEU A 610 -11.04 5.27 0.63
N ILE A 611 -10.11 5.96 -0.03
CA ILE A 611 -10.13 7.42 -0.18
C ILE A 611 -10.86 7.74 -1.48
N PRO A 612 -12.06 8.33 -1.43
CA PRO A 612 -12.89 8.52 -2.61
C PRO A 612 -12.23 9.47 -3.61
N ILE A 613 -12.19 9.06 -4.88
CA ILE A 613 -11.75 9.95 -5.98
C ILE A 613 -12.69 11.17 -6.11
N THR A 614 -13.96 11.02 -5.72
CA THR A 614 -14.95 12.11 -5.58
C THR A 614 -15.08 12.55 -4.12
N SER A 615 -13.96 12.92 -3.51
CA SER A 615 -13.89 13.42 -2.13
C SER A 615 -14.72 14.69 -1.93
N ARG A 616 -15.37 14.80 -0.78
CA ARG A 616 -16.14 15.98 -0.35
C ARG A 616 -15.29 17.02 0.34
N LYS A 617 -14.33 16.56 1.13
CA LYS A 617 -13.33 17.35 1.85
C LYS A 617 -12.02 16.56 1.91
N GLU A 618 -10.95 17.21 2.33
CA GLU A 618 -9.71 16.53 2.69
C GLU A 618 -9.98 15.48 3.77
N TYR A 619 -9.28 14.34 3.68
CA TYR A 619 -9.46 13.18 4.57
C TYR A 619 -10.89 12.62 4.63
N ASP A 620 -11.70 12.79 3.57
CA ASP A 620 -12.93 12.01 3.38
C ASP A 620 -12.57 10.52 3.23
N ILE A 621 -13.23 9.66 4.01
CA ILE A 621 -12.93 8.21 4.04
C ILE A 621 -14.24 7.43 3.90
N ILE A 622 -14.22 6.42 3.03
CA ILE A 622 -15.29 5.43 2.91
C ILE A 622 -14.76 4.07 3.39
N VAL A 623 -15.58 3.33 4.13
CA VAL A 623 -15.32 1.95 4.54
C VAL A 623 -16.42 1.07 3.99
N LEU A 624 -16.04 0.05 3.24
CA LEU A 624 -16.93 -0.98 2.71
C LEU A 624 -16.61 -2.31 3.41
N ALA A 625 -17.64 -3.05 3.79
CA ALA A 625 -17.47 -4.39 4.35
C ALA A 625 -18.61 -5.33 3.94
N GLU A 626 -18.32 -6.63 3.92
CA GLU A 626 -19.33 -7.67 3.69
C GLU A 626 -20.29 -7.80 4.88
N ASN A 627 -19.77 -7.66 6.11
CA ASN A 627 -20.52 -7.87 7.34
C ASN A 627 -20.35 -6.70 8.31
N PHE A 628 -21.39 -6.43 9.08
CA PHE A 628 -21.34 -5.49 10.19
C PHE A 628 -20.94 -6.26 11.44
N ASP A 629 -19.65 -6.24 11.76
CA ASP A 629 -19.07 -6.99 12.86
C ASP A 629 -18.07 -6.16 13.69
N GLU A 630 -17.49 -6.76 14.72
CA GLU A 630 -16.53 -6.12 15.61
C GLU A 630 -15.28 -5.60 14.87
N ARG A 631 -14.84 -6.31 13.81
CA ARG A 631 -13.68 -5.90 13.01
C ARG A 631 -13.98 -4.61 12.27
N PHE A 632 -15.17 -4.50 11.67
CA PHE A 632 -15.63 -3.29 11.02
C PHE A 632 -15.71 -2.09 11.99
N ILE A 633 -16.27 -2.31 13.18
CA ILE A 633 -16.33 -1.26 14.21
C ILE A 633 -14.92 -0.82 14.64
N LYS A 634 -13.96 -1.76 14.73
CA LYS A 634 -12.57 -1.44 15.05
C LYS A 634 -11.92 -0.54 14.00
N VAL A 635 -12.24 -0.72 12.72
CA VAL A 635 -11.79 0.19 11.65
C VAL A 635 -12.35 1.59 11.82
N ILE A 636 -13.64 1.72 12.12
CA ILE A 636 -14.26 3.03 12.40
C ILE A 636 -13.57 3.71 13.58
N TYR A 637 -13.35 2.96 14.67
CA TYR A 637 -12.64 3.46 15.85
C TYR A 637 -11.27 4.04 15.47
N GLN A 638 -10.49 3.29 14.69
CA GLN A 638 -9.14 3.69 14.29
C GLN A 638 -9.12 4.92 13.38
N ILE A 639 -10.12 5.06 12.49
CA ILE A 639 -10.28 6.28 11.69
C ILE A 639 -10.54 7.50 12.59
N ILE A 640 -11.44 7.38 13.57
CA ILE A 640 -11.74 8.44 14.54
C ILE A 640 -10.49 8.80 15.35
N GLN A 641 -9.72 7.80 15.81
CA GLN A 641 -8.45 8.02 16.49
C GLN A 641 -7.42 8.70 15.58
N GLY A 642 -7.39 8.37 14.30
CA GLY A 642 -6.56 9.06 13.29
C GLY A 642 -6.90 10.55 13.21
N TYR A 643 -8.19 10.89 13.15
CA TYR A 643 -8.64 12.29 13.16
C TYR A 643 -8.20 13.02 14.43
N PHE A 644 -8.39 12.41 15.60
CA PHE A 644 -8.08 13.06 16.87
C PHE A 644 -6.57 13.18 17.10
N ASN A 645 -5.83 12.10 16.90
CA ASN A 645 -4.43 12.01 17.33
C ASN A 645 -3.45 12.51 16.26
N LYS A 646 -3.75 12.29 14.96
CA LYS A 646 -2.85 12.67 13.86
C LYS A 646 -3.22 14.00 13.23
N LEU A 647 -4.52 14.27 13.06
CA LEU A 647 -5.00 15.52 12.44
C LEU A 647 -5.37 16.60 13.44
N LYS A 648 -5.54 16.25 14.73
CA LYS A 648 -6.07 17.16 15.76
C LYS A 648 -7.41 17.77 15.32
N GLN A 649 -8.25 16.95 14.70
CA GLN A 649 -9.55 17.34 14.17
C GLN A 649 -10.65 16.55 14.87
N PHE A 650 -11.38 17.23 15.76
CA PHE A 650 -12.32 16.57 16.69
C PHE A 650 -13.77 16.55 16.19
N SER A 651 -14.10 17.44 15.25
CA SER A 651 -15.40 17.48 14.58
C SER A 651 -15.40 16.65 13.31
N PHE A 652 -16.47 15.90 13.08
CA PHE A 652 -16.73 15.13 11.88
C PHE A 652 -18.23 14.94 11.69
N SER A 653 -18.61 14.58 10.47
CA SER A 653 -19.93 14.08 10.11
C SER A 653 -19.76 12.71 9.49
N SER A 654 -20.57 11.74 9.93
CA SER A 654 -20.48 10.38 9.43
C SER A 654 -21.85 9.74 9.24
N CYS A 655 -21.89 8.74 8.37
CA CYS A 655 -23.07 7.93 8.11
C CYS A 655 -22.68 6.46 7.95
N LEU A 656 -23.49 5.57 8.53
CA LEU A 656 -23.45 4.13 8.31
C LEU A 656 -24.77 3.71 7.67
N TYR A 657 -24.68 3.08 6.51
CA TYR A 657 -25.80 2.41 5.87
C TYR A 657 -25.53 0.91 5.87
N LEU A 658 -26.49 0.16 6.41
CA LEU A 658 -26.44 -1.29 6.45
C LEU A 658 -27.26 -1.86 5.30
N PRO A 659 -26.92 -3.06 4.79
CA PRO A 659 -27.77 -3.74 3.81
C PRO A 659 -29.22 -3.89 4.32
N PRO A 660 -30.22 -3.96 3.43
CA PRO A 660 -31.60 -4.15 3.85
C PRO A 660 -31.76 -5.41 4.71
N LEU A 661 -32.54 -5.32 5.78
CA LEU A 661 -32.93 -6.48 6.59
C LEU A 661 -33.85 -7.37 5.76
N SER A 662 -33.56 -8.67 5.74
CA SER A 662 -34.30 -9.65 4.94
C SER A 662 -34.35 -9.27 3.44
N PRO A 663 -33.18 -9.18 2.76
CA PRO A 663 -33.11 -8.73 1.37
C PRO A 663 -33.89 -9.66 0.43
N ASN A 664 -34.55 -9.08 -0.57
CA ASN A 664 -35.34 -9.80 -1.57
C ASN A 664 -34.61 -9.88 -2.93
N GLN A 665 -35.27 -10.45 -3.95
CA GLN A 665 -34.67 -10.56 -5.29
C GLN A 665 -34.49 -9.21 -6.00
N ASP A 666 -35.27 -8.19 -5.64
CA ASP A 666 -35.16 -6.84 -6.23
C ASP A 666 -33.91 -6.10 -5.70
N ASP A 667 -33.40 -6.49 -4.52
CA ASP A 667 -32.14 -6.01 -3.94
C ASP A 667 -30.87 -6.53 -4.69
N SER A 668 -31.02 -7.02 -5.93
CA SER A 668 -30.02 -7.78 -6.71
C SER A 668 -28.72 -7.04 -7.09
N GLY A 669 -28.46 -5.87 -6.52
CA GLY A 669 -27.23 -5.08 -6.63
C GLY A 669 -26.37 -5.00 -5.36
N LEU A 670 -26.47 -6.01 -4.47
CA LEU A 670 -25.73 -6.21 -3.19
C LEU A 670 -25.09 -4.94 -2.63
N THR A 671 -25.89 -4.16 -1.89
CA THR A 671 -25.44 -3.05 -1.06
C THR A 671 -24.57 -3.61 0.07
N PRO A 672 -23.28 -3.24 0.19
CA PRO A 672 -22.44 -3.66 1.30
C PRO A 672 -22.79 -2.88 2.56
N VAL A 673 -22.16 -3.23 3.67
CA VAL A 673 -22.02 -2.30 4.79
C VAL A 673 -21.20 -1.11 4.30
N TYR A 674 -21.78 0.08 4.33
CA TYR A 674 -21.17 1.31 3.83
C TYR A 674 -21.06 2.33 4.96
N TYR A 675 -19.86 2.74 5.30
CA TYR A 675 -19.61 3.86 6.19
C TYR A 675 -18.85 4.95 5.46
N ARG A 676 -19.23 6.21 5.70
CA ARG A 676 -18.46 7.37 5.25
C ARG A 676 -18.30 8.33 6.40
N ILE A 677 -17.09 8.84 6.56
CA ILE A 677 -16.76 9.85 7.57
C ILE A 677 -16.01 10.99 6.91
N ILE A 678 -16.47 12.20 7.18
CA ILE A 678 -15.94 13.44 6.61
C ILE A 678 -15.54 14.31 7.79
N PRO A 679 -14.28 14.75 7.88
CA PRO A 679 -13.88 15.63 8.95
C PRO A 679 -14.55 17.00 8.76
N ARG A 680 -14.83 17.65 9.88
CA ARG A 680 -15.43 18.98 9.97
C ARG A 680 -14.48 19.85 10.75
N GLY A 681 -14.35 21.11 10.37
CA GLY A 681 -13.18 21.95 10.60
C GLY A 681 -12.71 22.09 12.03
N GLN A 682 -11.65 22.88 12.18
CA GLN A 682 -11.12 23.15 13.51
C GLN A 682 -12.22 23.73 14.41
N ILE A 683 -12.45 23.08 15.55
CA ILE A 683 -13.56 23.39 16.46
C ILE A 683 -13.52 24.81 17.02
N SER A 684 -12.33 25.42 17.07
CA SER A 684 -12.12 26.82 17.48
C SER A 684 -12.15 27.81 16.32
N SER A 685 -12.43 27.35 15.09
CA SER A 685 -12.55 28.20 13.89
C SER A 685 -13.91 28.86 13.82
N LEU A 686 -13.93 30.16 13.52
CA LEU A 686 -15.14 30.91 13.19
C LEU A 686 -15.60 30.71 11.73
N LEU A 687 -14.76 30.10 10.89
CA LEU A 687 -15.07 29.89 9.48
C LEU A 687 -15.99 28.67 9.31
N SER A 688 -17.13 28.87 8.65
CA SER A 688 -17.94 27.75 8.15
C SER A 688 -17.16 27.00 7.08
N GLU A 689 -17.09 25.68 7.22
CA GLU A 689 -16.49 24.81 6.20
C GLU A 689 -17.42 24.45 5.04
N ILE A 690 -18.71 24.73 5.21
CA ILE A 690 -19.72 24.47 4.20
C ILE A 690 -19.99 25.77 3.46
N SER A 691 -19.57 25.82 2.20
CA SER A 691 -19.84 26.95 1.31
C SER A 691 -21.08 26.70 0.45
N SER A 692 -21.61 27.77 -0.17
CA SER A 692 -22.65 27.62 -1.19
C SER A 692 -22.21 26.72 -2.36
N LEU A 693 -20.91 26.70 -2.67
CA LEU A 693 -20.33 25.82 -3.66
C LEU A 693 -20.48 24.34 -3.23
N ASP A 694 -20.18 24.03 -1.97
CA ASP A 694 -20.29 22.67 -1.42
C ASP A 694 -21.76 22.21 -1.28
N LEU A 695 -22.67 23.13 -0.96
CA LEU A 695 -24.10 22.82 -0.77
C LEU A 695 -24.85 22.64 -2.08
N LEU A 696 -24.57 23.50 -3.07
CA LEU A 696 -25.43 23.66 -4.24
C LEU A 696 -24.74 23.29 -5.56
N SER A 697 -23.44 22.99 -5.55
CA SER A 697 -22.68 22.79 -6.78
C SER A 697 -21.66 21.64 -6.69
N ILE A 698 -20.39 21.94 -6.41
CA ILE A 698 -19.26 21.01 -6.54
C ILE A 698 -18.38 21.07 -5.29
N HIS A 699 -17.84 19.93 -4.90
CA HIS A 699 -16.89 19.87 -3.79
C HIS A 699 -15.52 20.35 -4.24
N ASN A 700 -14.89 21.21 -3.44
CA ASN A 700 -13.53 21.69 -3.70
C ASN A 700 -12.56 21.10 -2.67
N VAL A 701 -11.56 20.35 -3.15
CA VAL A 701 -10.58 19.66 -2.30
C VAL A 701 -9.17 20.10 -2.70
N ASN A 702 -8.36 20.43 -1.70
CA ASN A 702 -7.06 21.04 -1.92
C ASN A 702 -5.89 20.06 -1.90
N LYS A 703 -6.13 18.76 -1.64
CA LYS A 703 -5.13 17.70 -1.70
C LYS A 703 -5.58 16.61 -2.67
N LEU A 704 -4.67 16.05 -3.44
CA LEU A 704 -4.99 14.92 -4.31
C LEU A 704 -5.21 13.65 -3.46
N PRO A 705 -6.10 12.73 -3.87
CA PRO A 705 -6.39 11.52 -3.11
C PRO A 705 -5.16 10.69 -2.77
N ALA A 706 -4.18 10.63 -3.68
CA ALA A 706 -2.97 9.83 -3.48
C ALA A 706 -1.99 10.46 -2.47
N ASP A 707 -1.99 11.79 -2.32
CA ASP A 707 -1.21 12.45 -1.26
C ASP A 707 -1.86 12.16 0.11
N LEU A 708 -3.19 12.21 0.17
CA LEU A 708 -3.95 11.84 1.38
C LEU A 708 -3.72 10.38 1.77
N PHE A 709 -3.62 9.47 0.78
CA PHE A 709 -3.38 8.06 1.02
C PHE A 709 -2.06 7.79 1.73
N ALA A 710 -0.98 8.45 1.32
CA ALA A 710 0.33 8.31 1.94
C ALA A 710 0.31 8.72 3.43
N GLU A 711 -0.55 9.67 3.81
CA GLU A 711 -0.74 10.06 5.21
C GLU A 711 -1.64 9.06 5.96
N ILE A 712 -2.80 8.71 5.40
CA ILE A 712 -3.81 7.86 6.06
C ILE A 712 -3.33 6.42 6.25
N ILE A 713 -2.53 5.87 5.33
CA ILE A 713 -2.01 4.49 5.47
C ILE A 713 -1.21 4.30 6.77
N THR A 714 -0.61 5.38 7.29
CA THR A 714 0.13 5.34 8.56
C THR A 714 -0.77 5.13 9.78
N TRP A 715 -2.07 5.43 9.69
CA TRP A 715 -3.02 5.27 10.80
C TRP A 715 -3.35 3.79 11.07
N PHE A 716 -3.16 2.96 10.05
CA PHE A 716 -3.49 1.53 10.09
C PHE A 716 -2.28 0.64 10.34
N GLN A 717 -1.13 1.20 10.73
CA GLN A 717 0.08 0.42 11.03
C GLN A 717 -0.05 -0.45 12.30
N GLU A 718 -1.05 -0.17 13.13
CA GLU A 718 -1.33 -0.87 14.40
C GLU A 718 -2.48 -1.90 14.30
N ILE A 719 -3.15 -1.99 13.14
CA ILE A 719 -4.14 -3.02 12.81
C ILE A 719 -3.45 -4.09 11.96
#